data_AF-A0A962QQJ1-F1
#
_entry.id   AF-A0A962QQJ1-F1
#
_cell.length_a   1.000
_cell.length_b   1.000
_cell.length_c   1.000
_cell.angle_alpha   90.00
_cell.angle_beta   90.00
_cell.angle_gamma   90.00
#
_symmetry.space_group_name_H-M   'P 1'
#
loop_
_entity.id
_entity.type
_entity.pdbx_description
1 polymer ?
#
loop_
_entity_poly.entity_id
_entity_poly.type
_entity_poly.pdbx_seq_one_letter_code
_entity_poly.pdbx_strand_id
1 'polypeptide(L)'
;TRVHLRHDNEHPLFLDLQADFRDGDAAFANHYYPVAIMDKHLVDWLDQSIVAGRVIAGTTLVHGPLSDFPFEQSSNGVFQVVFDTQDIELDYREGWPKIENLAAHVRFHGNQLDIESKSGTIYDSRIVEVAGHIGSLNPTGPLQIDGRLQGPLRNNLRALDEPALHERFGHFAQILSGEGDTSLTLGFTVPLAGHGEYALAGRLQFDNNRLSLPDWDVRVSDIRGALDFTLDGLTAEGIEARALGAPVVVDVLPLPDGLTRVRTRGRLEVDNIANQLPTLPLAFASGEADFTINVDVPSRRAAPDNPALLSIESQLQGIALALPQPLGKSAPDTRPLALRLPLDRATVPASLSYGDQVSAKFSPDGARVDLVLGGHAATLGDTDGIRITGRLESVDVIAWGDALAHLPTGGATPPAVVDLDLQIDRLQIDTLGLKAVRIQAGHRAPRWRGRINSPDLVGTFSLPDAADGEPIAVDLQRLALQLPIGSDDEPPGVPDDPAAGPDPTTLPGISLQVAELQINQAQLGEMHLDAQHSPEGLRVTRLSLGGGQVELDSAGHWVRESGKIRSRLGGRLSAANLGDLLVALGYSRQAEDAGGSLEFLLQWPGHPLQAEASTMEGKLTLDVGAGRLVELDPGVTRVVGLLNLNALTRRLRLDFSDIYKKGYSFDSIKGDFDFATGRANTDNLTVLGPTGRIELRGSSDLRARTLDQRVTVTPNLDATLPIAGTLAGGPVAGIAVLVAQKVMTKQLDRLNRFEYSLSGSWYDPEIEQLDSGGTLSKILRPLDGGTEHHTGPAAQADALPSDAAKASTTSDITPGGSAAPNDTAAQAAVEKPAGPPAEKAGDTGNPLRGLIDFLKKGETQDSGVPNAPN
;
A
#
# COMPACT_ATOMS: atom_id res chain seq x y z
N THR A 1 -52.57 2.62 73.62
CA THR A 1 -53.07 3.97 73.28
C THR A 1 -53.61 4.69 74.50
N ARG A 2 -53.15 5.92 74.71
CA ARG A 2 -53.63 6.90 75.69
C ARG A 2 -54.02 8.16 74.90
N VAL A 3 -55.20 8.70 75.14
CA VAL A 3 -55.68 9.94 74.49
C VAL A 3 -56.30 10.84 75.54
N HIS A 4 -55.79 12.05 75.70
CA HIS A 4 -56.47 13.12 76.41
C HIS A 4 -56.65 14.33 75.49
N LEU A 5 -57.89 14.72 75.28
CA LEU A 5 -58.29 15.97 74.64
C LEU A 5 -58.79 16.90 75.74
N ARG A 6 -58.20 18.09 75.86
CA ARG A 6 -58.69 19.15 76.76
C ARG A 6 -59.17 20.31 75.92
N HIS A 7 -60.45 20.63 76.06
CA HIS A 7 -61.07 21.80 75.47
C HIS A 7 -61.68 22.64 76.59
N ASP A 8 -61.29 23.91 76.63
CA ASP A 8 -61.77 24.93 77.55
C ASP A 8 -61.92 26.22 76.75
N ASN A 9 -62.91 27.05 77.08
CA ASN A 9 -63.24 28.24 76.27
C ASN A 9 -62.14 29.31 76.33
N GLU A 10 -61.19 29.21 77.26
CA GLU A 10 -60.07 30.15 77.44
C GLU A 10 -58.74 29.64 76.86
N HIS A 11 -58.65 28.38 76.39
CA HIS A 11 -57.39 27.75 75.99
C HIS A 11 -57.47 26.99 74.65
N PRO A 12 -56.44 27.04 73.79
CA PRO A 12 -56.40 26.24 72.56
C PRO A 12 -56.48 24.74 72.86
N LEU A 13 -57.11 23.99 71.94
CA LEU A 13 -57.36 22.55 72.09
C LEU A 13 -56.05 21.79 72.30
N PHE A 14 -55.89 21.15 73.46
CA PHE A 14 -54.66 20.44 73.83
C PHE A 14 -54.82 18.92 73.62
N LEU A 15 -53.83 18.30 72.97
CA LEU A 15 -53.76 16.86 72.75
C LEU A 15 -52.57 16.25 73.52
N ASP A 16 -52.84 15.16 74.24
CA ASP A 16 -51.84 14.24 74.81
C ASP A 16 -52.19 12.83 74.32
N LEU A 17 -51.55 12.42 73.22
CA LEU A 17 -51.75 11.17 72.50
C LEU A 17 -50.45 10.35 72.50
N GLN A 18 -50.51 9.12 73.03
CA GLN A 18 -49.49 8.11 72.79
C GLN A 18 -50.17 6.84 72.28
N ALA A 19 -49.78 6.34 71.11
CA ALA A 19 -50.34 5.15 70.50
C ALA A 19 -49.25 4.23 69.97
N ASP A 20 -49.28 2.96 70.37
CA ASP A 20 -48.40 1.92 69.84
C ASP A 20 -49.20 1.00 68.92
N PHE A 21 -48.61 0.63 67.78
CA PHE A 21 -49.19 -0.25 66.77
C PHE A 21 -48.16 -1.29 66.31
N ARG A 22 -48.64 -2.39 65.73
CA ARG A 22 -47.83 -3.54 65.29
C ARG A 22 -48.62 -4.41 64.31
N ASP A 23 -47.90 -5.26 63.59
CA ASP A 23 -48.45 -6.25 62.66
C ASP A 23 -49.45 -5.64 61.65
N GLY A 24 -49.16 -4.42 61.19
CA GLY A 24 -49.97 -3.70 60.21
C GLY A 24 -49.69 -4.17 58.78
N ASP A 25 -50.72 -4.30 57.97
CA ASP A 25 -50.60 -4.59 56.54
C ASP A 25 -50.53 -3.27 55.75
N ALA A 26 -49.42 -3.04 55.05
CA ALA A 26 -49.14 -1.80 54.34
C ALA A 26 -50.04 -1.60 53.10
N ALA A 27 -50.62 -2.67 52.54
CA ALA A 27 -51.56 -2.58 51.42
C ALA A 27 -52.88 -1.85 51.80
N PHE A 28 -53.14 -1.67 53.10
CA PHE A 28 -54.29 -0.92 53.63
C PHE A 28 -53.88 0.43 54.25
N ALA A 29 -52.69 0.95 53.95
CA ALA A 29 -52.19 2.22 54.47
C ALA A 29 -53.11 3.41 54.13
N ASN A 30 -53.82 3.35 53.00
CA ASN A 30 -54.81 4.33 52.55
C ASN A 30 -55.93 4.63 53.55
N HIS A 31 -56.30 3.68 54.41
CA HIS A 31 -57.28 3.88 55.48
C HIS A 31 -56.78 4.78 56.63
N TYR A 32 -55.48 5.07 56.70
CA TYR A 32 -54.84 5.76 57.81
C TYR A 32 -54.23 7.13 57.43
N TYR A 33 -54.28 7.52 56.15
CA TYR A 33 -53.77 8.81 55.71
C TYR A 33 -54.65 9.99 56.19
N PRO A 34 -54.08 11.09 56.69
CA PRO A 34 -54.82 12.30 57.04
C PRO A 34 -55.22 13.11 55.79
N VAL A 35 -56.03 12.51 54.91
CA VAL A 35 -56.42 13.02 53.58
C VAL A 35 -57.07 14.42 53.57
N ALA A 36 -57.52 14.92 54.72
CA ALA A 36 -58.08 16.27 54.84
C ALA A 36 -57.02 17.40 54.88
N ILE A 37 -55.75 17.05 55.12
CA ILE A 37 -54.62 18.01 55.21
C ILE A 37 -53.46 17.67 54.27
N MET A 38 -53.57 16.57 53.50
CA MET A 38 -52.59 16.17 52.49
C MET A 38 -53.04 16.63 51.11
N ASP A 39 -52.08 16.93 50.23
CA ASP A 39 -52.39 17.20 48.83
C ASP A 39 -52.94 15.94 48.12
N LYS A 40 -53.88 16.13 47.19
CA LYS A 40 -54.51 15.01 46.48
C LYS A 40 -53.51 14.21 45.66
N HIS A 41 -52.53 14.84 45.00
CA HIS A 41 -51.53 14.11 44.20
C HIS A 41 -50.60 13.27 45.09
N LEU A 42 -50.31 13.72 46.32
CA LEU A 42 -49.54 12.93 47.28
C LEU A 42 -50.32 11.69 47.76
N VAL A 43 -51.62 11.82 48.03
CA VAL A 43 -52.48 10.68 48.38
C VAL A 43 -52.60 9.70 47.20
N ASP A 44 -52.90 10.20 46.00
CA ASP A 44 -53.00 9.37 44.79
C ASP A 44 -51.68 8.64 44.48
N TRP A 45 -50.53 9.24 44.76
CA TRP A 45 -49.21 8.59 44.64
C TRP A 45 -49.00 7.52 45.71
N LEU A 46 -49.27 7.81 46.99
CA LEU A 46 -49.13 6.84 48.08
C LEU A 46 -50.03 5.61 47.91
N ASP A 47 -51.26 5.79 47.42
CA ASP A 47 -52.21 4.71 47.11
C ASP A 47 -51.75 3.79 45.97
N GLN A 48 -50.94 4.31 45.03
CA GLN A 48 -50.40 3.54 43.91
C GLN A 48 -49.04 2.91 44.23
N SER A 49 -48.19 3.63 44.97
CA SER A 49 -46.80 3.23 45.17
C SER A 49 -46.61 2.22 46.29
N ILE A 50 -47.42 2.19 47.34
CA ILE A 50 -47.30 1.19 48.41
C ILE A 50 -48.16 -0.03 48.04
N VAL A 51 -47.56 -0.96 47.30
CA VAL A 51 -48.28 -2.11 46.72
C VAL A 51 -48.54 -3.21 47.77
N ALA A 52 -47.53 -3.50 48.58
CA ALA A 52 -47.58 -4.55 49.60
C ALA A 52 -46.54 -4.33 50.71
N GLY A 53 -46.67 -5.07 51.81
CA GLY A 53 -45.65 -5.21 52.86
C GLY A 53 -46.22 -5.09 54.27
N ARG A 54 -45.35 -5.02 55.27
CA ARG A 54 -45.75 -5.12 56.69
C ARG A 54 -45.10 -4.04 57.55
N VAL A 55 -45.89 -3.47 58.45
CA VAL A 55 -45.44 -2.59 59.54
C VAL A 55 -45.29 -3.45 60.79
N ILE A 56 -44.06 -3.69 61.24
CA ILE A 56 -43.75 -4.62 62.32
C ILE A 56 -44.18 -4.04 63.67
N ALA A 57 -43.72 -2.84 63.97
CA ALA A 57 -44.05 -2.09 65.17
C ALA A 57 -43.90 -0.59 64.93
N GLY A 58 -44.61 0.22 65.70
CA GLY A 58 -44.46 1.66 65.68
C GLY A 58 -45.16 2.37 66.84
N THR A 59 -44.78 3.63 67.03
CA THR A 59 -45.27 4.50 68.10
C THR A 59 -45.55 5.90 67.54
N THR A 60 -46.72 6.43 67.87
CA THR A 60 -47.11 7.84 67.67
C THR A 60 -47.14 8.56 69.01
N LEU A 61 -46.52 9.74 69.06
CA LEU A 61 -46.58 10.68 70.17
C LEU A 61 -47.03 12.05 69.63
N VAL A 62 -48.11 12.59 70.18
CA VAL A 62 -48.52 13.98 69.97
C VAL A 62 -48.81 14.60 71.33
N HIS A 63 -48.06 15.62 71.71
CA HIS A 63 -48.23 16.31 72.99
C HIS A 63 -48.15 17.81 72.75
N GLY A 64 -49.21 18.58 73.03
CA GLY A 64 -49.17 20.04 72.93
C GLY A 64 -50.49 20.70 72.47
N PRO A 65 -50.51 22.04 72.36
CA PRO A 65 -51.63 22.78 71.79
C PRO A 65 -51.76 22.53 70.28
N LEU A 66 -52.91 22.05 69.81
CA LEU A 66 -53.12 21.74 68.38
C LEU A 66 -53.11 22.98 67.47
N SER A 67 -53.17 24.20 68.04
CA SER A 67 -52.90 25.45 67.32
C SER A 67 -51.46 25.57 66.81
N ASP A 68 -50.52 24.90 67.48
CA ASP A 68 -49.08 25.04 67.26
C ASP A 68 -48.51 23.87 66.46
N PHE A 69 -49.32 22.86 66.14
CA PHE A 69 -48.93 21.67 65.38
C PHE A 69 -48.37 22.07 63.99
N PRO A 70 -47.22 21.54 63.53
CA PRO A 70 -46.47 20.39 64.07
C PRO A 70 -45.32 20.76 65.05
N PHE A 71 -45.41 21.90 65.74
CA PHE A 71 -44.53 22.33 66.84
C PHE A 71 -43.09 22.76 66.44
N GLU A 72 -42.89 23.29 65.23
CA GLU A 72 -41.57 23.77 64.80
C GLU A 72 -41.04 24.98 65.58
N GLN A 73 -41.94 25.90 65.98
CA GLN A 73 -41.57 27.22 66.50
C GLN A 73 -41.83 27.39 68.00
N SER A 74 -42.41 26.40 68.68
CA SER A 74 -42.67 26.44 70.12
C SER A 74 -42.08 25.23 70.83
N SER A 75 -41.36 25.46 71.93
CA SER A 75 -40.80 24.41 72.81
C SER A 75 -41.87 23.67 73.63
N ASN A 76 -43.15 23.87 73.31
CA ASN A 76 -44.30 23.53 74.15
C ASN A 76 -45.08 22.33 73.61
N GLY A 77 -44.55 21.64 72.61
CA GLY A 77 -45.11 20.40 72.10
C GLY A 77 -44.11 19.50 71.38
N VAL A 78 -44.56 18.29 71.10
CA VAL A 78 -43.83 17.23 70.40
C VAL A 78 -44.81 16.53 69.46
N PHE A 79 -44.43 16.37 68.21
CA PHE A 79 -45.05 15.45 67.27
C PHE A 79 -43.99 14.47 66.76
N GLN A 80 -44.23 13.17 66.93
CA GLN A 80 -43.33 12.13 66.44
C GLN A 80 -44.13 10.88 66.05
N VAL A 81 -43.81 10.28 64.92
CA VAL A 81 -44.27 8.94 64.52
C VAL A 81 -43.05 8.14 64.09
N VAL A 82 -42.80 7.00 64.72
CA VAL A 82 -41.71 6.09 64.37
C VAL A 82 -42.29 4.71 64.08
N PHE A 83 -41.88 4.06 62.99
CA PHE A 83 -42.24 2.67 62.73
C PHE A 83 -41.21 1.94 61.86
N ASP A 84 -41.14 0.63 62.05
CA ASP A 84 -40.29 -0.28 61.28
C ASP A 84 -41.15 -1.08 60.29
N THR A 85 -40.69 -1.18 59.03
CA THR A 85 -41.34 -1.95 57.96
C THR A 85 -40.48 -3.12 57.50
N GLN A 86 -41.12 -4.14 56.92
CA GLN A 86 -40.49 -5.27 56.25
C GLN A 86 -41.32 -5.68 55.02
N ASP A 87 -40.65 -6.33 54.07
CA ASP A 87 -41.24 -6.88 52.85
C ASP A 87 -42.04 -5.85 52.02
N ILE A 88 -41.66 -4.57 52.08
CA ILE A 88 -42.34 -3.51 51.33
C ILE A 88 -42.03 -3.66 49.84
N GLU A 89 -43.10 -3.63 49.04
CA GLU A 89 -43.06 -3.48 47.58
C GLU A 89 -43.46 -2.03 47.24
N LEU A 90 -42.53 -1.29 46.63
CA LEU A 90 -42.68 0.13 46.30
C LEU A 90 -42.62 0.35 44.77
N ASP A 91 -43.76 0.73 44.18
CA ASP A 91 -43.90 1.14 42.79
C ASP A 91 -43.94 2.68 42.68
N TYR A 92 -42.79 3.30 42.90
CA TYR A 92 -42.68 4.76 43.07
C TYR A 92 -42.96 5.57 41.80
N ARG A 93 -42.96 4.95 40.61
CA ARG A 93 -43.27 5.61 39.33
C ARG A 93 -43.49 4.62 38.19
N GLU A 94 -44.53 4.85 37.38
CA GLU A 94 -44.73 4.12 36.12
C GLU A 94 -43.48 4.18 35.20
N GLY A 95 -43.09 3.02 34.65
CA GLY A 95 -41.90 2.89 33.80
C GLY A 95 -40.56 2.95 34.54
N TRP A 96 -40.56 2.80 35.87
CA TRP A 96 -39.36 2.60 36.69
C TRP A 96 -39.38 1.21 37.35
N PRO A 97 -38.20 0.64 37.68
CA PRO A 97 -38.14 -0.66 38.36
C PRO A 97 -38.56 -0.54 39.83
N LYS A 98 -39.51 -1.38 40.24
CA LYS A 98 -39.98 -1.49 41.62
C LYS A 98 -38.83 -1.75 42.61
N ILE A 99 -39.03 -1.28 43.84
CA ILE A 99 -38.22 -1.74 44.98
C ILE A 99 -38.99 -2.85 45.68
N GLU A 100 -38.38 -4.02 45.82
CA GLU A 100 -38.94 -5.19 46.50
C GLU A 100 -38.19 -5.49 47.79
N ASN A 101 -38.82 -6.25 48.69
CA ASN A 101 -38.21 -6.73 49.94
C ASN A 101 -37.62 -5.60 50.83
N LEU A 102 -38.17 -4.38 50.71
CA LEU A 102 -37.66 -3.21 51.40
C LEU A 102 -38.02 -3.29 52.88
N ALA A 103 -37.01 -3.12 53.75
CA ALA A 103 -37.22 -2.93 55.18
C ALA A 103 -36.68 -1.56 55.57
N ALA A 104 -37.53 -0.72 56.16
CA ALA A 104 -37.21 0.67 56.45
C ALA A 104 -37.64 1.09 57.86
N HIS A 105 -36.81 1.91 58.50
CA HIS A 105 -37.14 2.67 59.68
C HIS A 105 -37.64 4.05 59.25
N VAL A 106 -38.90 4.36 59.55
CA VAL A 106 -39.56 5.61 59.12
C VAL A 106 -39.81 6.48 60.34
N ARG A 107 -39.40 7.75 60.26
CA ARG A 107 -39.48 8.72 61.36
C ARG A 107 -40.04 10.06 60.90
N PHE A 108 -41.30 10.31 61.22
CA PHE A 108 -41.86 11.66 61.24
C PHE A 108 -41.50 12.32 62.56
N HIS A 109 -41.02 13.56 62.53
CA HIS A 109 -40.73 14.34 63.73
C HIS A 109 -40.89 15.84 63.46
N GLY A 110 -41.78 16.50 64.19
CA GLY A 110 -42.26 17.82 63.82
C GLY A 110 -42.74 17.84 62.36
N ASN A 111 -42.22 18.77 61.57
CA ASN A 111 -42.53 18.90 60.15
C ASN A 111 -41.61 18.09 59.23
N GLN A 112 -40.82 17.14 59.76
CA GLN A 112 -39.76 16.45 59.02
C GLN A 112 -40.05 14.95 58.87
N LEU A 113 -39.56 14.37 57.78
CA LEU A 113 -39.59 12.93 57.50
C LEU A 113 -38.18 12.42 57.23
N ASP A 114 -37.76 11.39 57.96
CA ASP A 114 -36.62 10.56 57.61
C ASP A 114 -37.06 9.13 57.31
N ILE A 115 -36.35 8.49 56.38
CA ILE A 115 -36.48 7.08 56.02
C ILE A 115 -35.07 6.49 55.97
N GLU A 116 -34.78 5.48 56.78
CA GLU A 116 -33.52 4.73 56.71
C GLU A 116 -33.80 3.27 56.31
N SER A 117 -33.06 2.72 55.35
CA SER A 117 -33.14 1.32 54.96
C SER A 117 -31.77 0.70 54.77
N LYS A 118 -31.64 -0.58 55.13
CA LYS A 118 -30.40 -1.39 54.99
C LYS A 118 -30.63 -2.72 54.25
N SER A 119 -31.80 -2.86 53.63
CA SER A 119 -32.18 -4.01 52.82
C SER A 119 -33.36 -3.70 51.91
N GLY A 120 -33.23 -4.11 50.66
CA GLY A 120 -34.23 -4.09 49.60
C GLY A 120 -33.57 -4.53 48.30
N THR A 121 -34.35 -4.74 47.25
CA THR A 121 -33.85 -5.17 45.93
C THR A 121 -34.48 -4.33 44.81
N ILE A 122 -33.68 -3.95 43.81
CA ILE A 122 -34.14 -3.36 42.55
C ILE A 122 -33.60 -4.26 41.44
N TYR A 123 -34.49 -4.95 40.72
CA TYR A 123 -34.14 -6.20 40.01
C TYR A 123 -33.42 -7.17 40.99
N ASP A 124 -32.33 -7.82 40.57
CA ASP A 124 -31.43 -8.58 41.43
C ASP A 124 -30.25 -7.76 42.01
N SER A 125 -30.29 -6.42 41.93
CA SER A 125 -29.35 -5.55 42.65
C SER A 125 -29.84 -5.32 44.09
N ARG A 126 -28.95 -5.51 45.08
CA ARG A 126 -29.23 -5.31 46.49
C ARG A 126 -29.01 -3.87 46.92
N ILE A 127 -29.99 -3.27 47.59
CA ILE A 127 -29.80 -2.06 48.40
C ILE A 127 -29.00 -2.43 49.65
N VAL A 128 -27.86 -1.76 49.85
CA VAL A 128 -27.03 -1.91 51.06
C VAL A 128 -27.41 -0.86 52.10
N GLU A 129 -27.72 0.35 51.65
CA GLU A 129 -28.09 1.48 52.49
C GLU A 129 -28.88 2.50 51.65
N VAL A 130 -29.99 3.02 52.16
CA VAL A 130 -30.72 4.17 51.62
C VAL A 130 -31.13 5.06 52.78
N ALA A 131 -30.88 6.36 52.65
CA ALA A 131 -31.45 7.41 53.49
C ALA A 131 -32.31 8.33 52.63
N GLY A 132 -33.52 8.64 53.09
CA GLY A 132 -34.42 9.62 52.50
C GLY A 132 -34.78 10.70 53.53
N HIS A 133 -34.71 11.97 53.15
CA HIS A 133 -35.00 13.10 54.03
C HIS A 133 -35.91 14.14 53.36
N ILE A 134 -36.89 14.64 54.11
CA ILE A 134 -37.67 15.83 53.78
C ILE A 134 -37.62 16.78 54.98
N GLY A 135 -36.93 17.91 54.83
CA GLY A 135 -36.70 18.87 55.92
C GLY A 135 -37.88 19.77 56.29
N SER A 136 -38.98 19.71 55.53
CA SER A 136 -40.25 20.40 55.78
C SER A 136 -41.36 19.75 54.94
N LEU A 137 -42.44 19.26 55.57
CA LEU A 137 -43.58 18.64 54.88
C LEU A 137 -44.61 19.71 54.45
N ASN A 138 -44.76 20.78 55.23
CA ASN A 138 -45.62 21.93 54.92
C ASN A 138 -44.95 23.26 55.38
N PRO A 139 -44.55 24.16 54.46
CA PRO A 139 -44.54 24.00 53.00
C PRO A 139 -43.59 22.89 52.57
N THR A 140 -43.95 22.14 51.53
CA THR A 140 -43.21 20.92 51.15
C THR A 140 -41.84 21.27 50.56
N GLY A 141 -40.77 20.83 51.24
CA GLY A 141 -39.40 20.92 50.77
C GLY A 141 -39.04 19.81 49.76
N PRO A 142 -37.80 19.83 49.24
CA PRO A 142 -37.32 18.76 48.37
C PRO A 142 -37.14 17.45 49.15
N LEU A 143 -37.35 16.32 48.47
CA LEU A 143 -36.95 15.00 48.92
C LEU A 143 -35.49 14.78 48.53
N GLN A 144 -34.63 14.54 49.52
CA GLN A 144 -33.23 14.17 49.34
C GLN A 144 -33.10 12.66 49.56
N ILE A 145 -32.42 11.96 48.66
CA ILE A 145 -32.21 10.51 48.71
C ILE A 145 -30.72 10.23 48.52
N ASP A 146 -30.09 9.58 49.50
CA ASP A 146 -28.74 9.03 49.40
C ASP A 146 -28.84 7.50 49.45
N GLY A 147 -28.42 6.82 48.38
CA GLY A 147 -28.57 5.38 48.21
C GLY A 147 -27.29 4.70 47.74
N ARG A 148 -27.03 3.50 48.26
CA ARG A 148 -25.93 2.63 47.85
C ARG A 148 -26.43 1.23 47.51
N LEU A 149 -26.22 0.83 46.27
CA LEU A 149 -26.65 -0.43 45.69
C LEU A 149 -25.44 -1.26 45.25
N GLN A 150 -25.56 -2.58 45.35
CA GLN A 150 -24.57 -3.54 44.86
C GLN A 150 -25.26 -4.58 44.00
N GLY A 151 -24.71 -4.82 42.80
CA GLY A 151 -25.31 -5.76 41.86
C GLY A 151 -24.62 -5.77 40.50
N PRO A 152 -25.09 -6.62 39.58
CA PRO A 152 -24.42 -6.88 38.31
C PRO A 152 -24.55 -5.69 37.34
N LEU A 153 -23.49 -5.40 36.59
CA LEU A 153 -23.41 -4.28 35.63
C LEU A 153 -24.60 -4.22 34.65
N ARG A 154 -25.10 -5.40 34.22
CA ARG A 154 -26.29 -5.53 33.36
C ARG A 154 -27.52 -4.78 33.88
N ASN A 155 -27.68 -4.62 35.19
CA ASN A 155 -28.85 -3.95 35.77
C ASN A 155 -28.76 -2.43 35.61
N ASN A 156 -27.56 -1.87 35.74
CA ASN A 156 -27.32 -0.44 35.46
C ASN A 156 -27.54 -0.14 33.98
N LEU A 157 -27.10 -1.04 33.07
CA LEU A 157 -27.34 -0.91 31.63
C LEU A 157 -28.83 -1.08 31.29
N ARG A 158 -29.53 -2.05 31.88
CA ARG A 158 -30.97 -2.25 31.71
C ARG A 158 -31.77 -1.04 32.13
N ALA A 159 -31.41 -0.38 33.23
CA ALA A 159 -32.10 0.83 33.68
C ALA A 159 -32.10 1.95 32.63
N LEU A 160 -31.08 2.01 31.74
CA LEU A 160 -31.02 2.98 30.64
C LEU A 160 -32.02 2.70 29.50
N ASP A 161 -32.55 1.47 29.42
CA ASP A 161 -33.54 1.03 28.43
C ASP A 161 -34.98 1.11 28.96
N GLU A 162 -35.18 1.36 30.25
CA GLU A 162 -36.52 1.55 30.83
C GLU A 162 -37.19 2.80 30.23
N PRO A 163 -38.54 2.83 30.04
CA PRO A 163 -39.21 3.87 29.25
C PRO A 163 -38.92 5.32 29.65
N ALA A 164 -38.65 5.58 30.93
CA ALA A 164 -38.32 6.92 31.44
C ALA A 164 -36.91 7.42 31.06
N LEU A 165 -36.01 6.52 30.67
CA LEU A 165 -34.61 6.81 30.30
C LEU A 165 -34.30 6.44 28.84
N HIS A 166 -35.08 5.54 28.23
CA HIS A 166 -34.89 5.01 26.87
C HIS A 166 -34.70 6.10 25.81
N GLU A 167 -35.56 7.14 25.77
CA GLU A 167 -35.45 8.24 24.79
C GLU A 167 -34.08 8.96 24.81
N ARG A 168 -33.35 8.87 25.91
CA ARG A 168 -32.06 9.55 26.13
C ARG A 168 -30.86 8.61 26.06
N PHE A 169 -31.02 7.40 26.58
CA PHE A 169 -29.90 6.49 26.86
C PHE A 169 -30.08 5.08 26.29
N GLY A 170 -31.25 4.76 25.72
CA GLY A 170 -31.57 3.43 25.18
C GLY A 170 -30.63 2.99 24.05
N HIS A 171 -30.05 3.92 23.28
CA HIS A 171 -29.03 3.58 22.28
C HIS A 171 -27.78 2.93 22.92
N PHE A 172 -27.34 3.38 24.10
CA PHE A 172 -26.22 2.75 24.81
C PHE A 172 -26.58 1.36 25.33
N ALA A 173 -27.82 1.15 25.78
CA ALA A 173 -28.30 -0.16 26.22
C ALA A 173 -28.41 -1.17 25.07
N GLN A 174 -28.57 -0.70 23.82
CA GLN A 174 -28.61 -1.55 22.63
C GLN A 174 -27.22 -1.96 22.11
N ILE A 175 -26.21 -1.09 22.23
CA ILE A 175 -24.86 -1.35 21.70
C ILE A 175 -23.86 -1.91 22.74
N LEU A 176 -24.19 -1.87 24.03
CA LEU A 176 -23.33 -2.32 25.13
C LEU A 176 -23.94 -3.50 25.90
N SER A 177 -23.14 -4.53 26.17
CA SER A 177 -23.48 -5.58 27.15
C SER A 177 -22.39 -5.70 28.22
N GLY A 178 -22.79 -5.85 29.49
CA GLY A 178 -21.89 -5.74 30.63
C GLY A 178 -22.03 -6.86 31.65
N GLU A 179 -20.89 -7.34 32.16
CA GLU A 179 -20.77 -8.40 33.15
C GLU A 179 -19.92 -7.98 34.36
N GLY A 180 -20.01 -8.78 35.44
CA GLY A 180 -19.38 -8.51 36.73
C GLY A 180 -20.23 -7.64 37.64
N ASP A 181 -19.90 -7.64 38.92
CA ASP A 181 -20.59 -6.85 39.94
C ASP A 181 -20.10 -5.41 39.99
N THR A 182 -20.92 -4.51 40.49
CA THR A 182 -20.66 -3.07 40.61
C THR A 182 -21.19 -2.54 41.93
N SER A 183 -20.62 -1.44 42.41
CA SER A 183 -21.17 -0.69 43.54
C SER A 183 -21.59 0.70 43.06
N LEU A 184 -22.89 0.96 43.09
CA LEU A 184 -23.49 2.23 42.69
C LEU A 184 -23.82 3.06 43.94
N THR A 185 -23.37 4.31 43.98
CA THR A 185 -23.81 5.31 44.96
C THR A 185 -24.58 6.40 44.24
N LEU A 186 -25.71 6.85 44.79
CA LEU A 186 -26.61 7.85 44.21
C LEU A 186 -26.99 8.87 45.28
N GLY A 187 -26.75 10.14 45.04
CA GLY A 187 -27.41 11.27 45.70
C GLY A 187 -28.42 11.89 44.72
N PHE A 188 -29.69 11.97 45.10
CA PHE A 188 -30.77 12.51 44.26
C PHE A 188 -31.66 13.47 45.04
N THR A 189 -31.91 14.66 44.48
CA THR A 189 -32.79 15.67 45.07
C THR A 189 -33.98 15.93 44.15
N VAL A 190 -35.18 15.77 44.67
CA VAL A 190 -36.47 15.91 43.97
C VAL A 190 -37.26 17.08 44.54
N PRO A 191 -37.51 18.17 43.76
CA PRO A 191 -38.36 19.26 44.20
C PRO A 191 -39.85 18.86 44.20
N LEU A 192 -40.36 18.41 45.35
CA LEU A 192 -41.75 17.91 45.47
C LEU A 192 -42.83 18.97 45.22
N ALA A 193 -42.57 20.23 45.60
CA ALA A 193 -43.54 21.32 45.44
C ALA A 193 -43.62 21.91 44.01
N GLY A 194 -43.06 21.22 43.01
CA GLY A 194 -43.09 21.64 41.59
C GLY A 194 -42.23 22.85 41.24
N HIS A 195 -41.43 23.35 42.18
CA HIS A 195 -40.49 24.45 42.00
C HIS A 195 -39.14 24.14 42.64
N GLY A 196 -38.05 24.49 41.94
CA GLY A 196 -36.69 24.06 42.26
C GLY A 196 -36.08 23.23 41.11
N GLU A 197 -34.81 22.86 41.25
CA GLU A 197 -34.09 22.05 40.27
C GLU A 197 -33.91 20.61 40.77
N TYR A 198 -33.98 19.64 39.85
CA TYR A 198 -33.54 18.28 40.14
C TYR A 198 -32.01 18.26 40.20
N ALA A 199 -31.43 17.59 41.19
CA ALA A 199 -30.00 17.34 41.26
C ALA A 199 -29.73 15.83 41.36
N LEU A 200 -28.76 15.34 40.58
CA LEU A 200 -28.31 13.95 40.59
C LEU A 200 -26.78 13.94 40.65
N ALA A 201 -26.22 13.17 41.58
CA ALA A 201 -24.81 12.84 41.66
C ALA A 201 -24.68 11.32 41.86
N GLY A 202 -24.22 10.61 40.83
CA GLY A 202 -24.01 9.17 40.85
C GLY A 202 -22.54 8.81 40.74
N ARG A 203 -22.12 7.75 41.42
CA ARG A 203 -20.81 7.12 41.30
C ARG A 203 -20.96 5.62 41.10
N LEU A 204 -20.54 5.12 39.94
CA LEU A 204 -20.49 3.69 39.63
C LEU A 204 -19.04 3.18 39.75
N GLN A 205 -18.80 2.30 40.72
CA GLN A 205 -17.51 1.64 40.92
C GLN A 205 -17.45 0.32 40.14
N PHE A 206 -16.38 0.14 39.37
CA PHE A 206 -16.05 -1.09 38.65
C PHE A 206 -14.96 -1.87 39.39
N ASP A 207 -15.12 -3.20 39.47
CA ASP A 207 -14.12 -4.14 39.98
C ASP A 207 -14.11 -5.43 39.15
N ASN A 208 -13.16 -5.51 38.21
CA ASN A 208 -12.98 -6.64 37.27
C ASN A 208 -14.19 -6.86 36.34
N ASN A 209 -14.89 -5.78 35.98
CA ASN A 209 -16.02 -5.87 35.04
C ASN A 209 -15.56 -6.19 33.61
N ARG A 210 -16.49 -6.70 32.81
CA ARG A 210 -16.34 -6.85 31.36
C ARG A 210 -17.42 -6.06 30.64
N LEU A 211 -17.06 -5.47 29.51
CA LEU A 211 -17.96 -4.78 28.59
C LEU A 211 -17.71 -5.33 27.18
N SER A 212 -18.77 -5.65 26.46
CA SER A 212 -18.71 -6.08 25.07
C SER A 212 -19.53 -5.13 24.20
N LEU A 213 -19.05 -4.89 22.99
CA LEU A 213 -19.64 -3.99 22.00
C LEU A 213 -19.92 -4.83 20.73
N PRO A 214 -21.05 -5.56 20.66
CA PRO A 214 -21.23 -6.66 19.71
C PRO A 214 -21.16 -6.26 18.23
N ASP A 215 -21.63 -5.05 17.90
CA ASP A 215 -21.63 -4.52 16.53
C ASP A 215 -20.21 -4.29 15.97
N TRP A 216 -19.21 -4.15 16.85
CA TRP A 216 -17.79 -3.94 16.49
C TRP A 216 -16.89 -5.14 16.84
N ASP A 217 -17.45 -6.21 17.41
CA ASP A 217 -16.77 -7.34 18.08
C ASP A 217 -15.65 -6.95 19.08
N VAL A 218 -15.71 -5.72 19.61
CA VAL A 218 -14.74 -5.22 20.59
C VAL A 218 -15.15 -5.70 21.98
N ARG A 219 -14.18 -6.28 22.70
CA ARG A 219 -14.35 -6.73 24.08
C ARG A 219 -13.34 -6.06 24.99
N VAL A 220 -13.84 -5.51 26.10
CA VAL A 220 -13.06 -4.83 27.13
C VAL A 220 -13.18 -5.63 28.43
N SER A 221 -12.06 -6.03 29.02
CA SER A 221 -12.01 -6.81 30.26
C SER A 221 -11.26 -6.09 31.38
N ASP A 222 -11.30 -6.66 32.57
CA ASP A 222 -10.52 -6.21 33.74
C ASP A 222 -10.75 -4.75 34.10
N ILE A 223 -11.97 -4.24 33.85
CA ILE A 223 -12.32 -2.83 34.07
C ILE A 223 -12.31 -2.55 35.57
N ARG A 224 -11.49 -1.57 35.99
CA ARG A 224 -11.35 -1.11 37.38
C ARG A 224 -11.29 0.42 37.42
N GLY A 225 -12.04 1.02 38.34
CA GLY A 225 -12.09 2.46 38.52
C GLY A 225 -13.48 2.94 38.92
N ALA A 226 -13.73 4.23 38.78
CA ALA A 226 -15.02 4.85 39.06
C ALA A 226 -15.47 5.73 37.89
N LEU A 227 -16.76 5.68 37.58
CA LEU A 227 -17.45 6.61 36.69
C LEU A 227 -18.41 7.44 37.51
N ASP A 228 -18.17 8.75 37.55
CA ASP A 228 -19.06 9.73 38.14
C ASP A 228 -20.02 10.27 37.06
N PHE A 229 -21.27 10.53 37.44
CA PHE A 229 -22.30 11.05 36.53
C PHE A 229 -23.26 11.99 37.23
N THR A 230 -23.81 12.93 36.45
CA THR A 230 -24.81 13.91 36.89
C THR A 230 -25.87 14.08 35.80
N LEU A 231 -26.85 14.98 36.00
CA LEU A 231 -27.75 15.39 34.91
C LEU A 231 -27.04 16.10 33.74
N ASP A 232 -25.80 16.54 33.97
CA ASP A 232 -25.04 17.41 33.07
C ASP A 232 -24.01 16.67 32.21
N GLY A 233 -23.62 15.45 32.58
CA GLY A 233 -22.62 14.65 31.87
C GLY A 233 -21.98 13.55 32.71
N LEU A 234 -20.97 12.91 32.09
CA LEU A 234 -20.17 11.82 32.65
C LEU A 234 -18.73 12.29 32.88
N THR A 235 -18.09 11.80 33.95
CA THR A 235 -16.69 12.11 34.28
C THR A 235 -15.97 10.89 34.87
N ALA A 236 -14.75 10.62 34.41
CA ALA A 236 -13.88 9.59 34.98
C ALA A 236 -12.41 9.93 34.68
N GLU A 237 -11.51 9.52 35.57
CA GLU A 237 -10.07 9.68 35.40
C GLU A 237 -9.38 8.35 35.69
N GLY A 238 -8.52 7.89 34.78
CA GLY A 238 -7.67 6.73 35.04
C GLY A 238 -8.39 5.39 35.22
N ILE A 239 -9.50 5.13 34.54
CA ILE A 239 -10.11 3.78 34.53
C ILE A 239 -9.12 2.82 33.85
N GLU A 240 -8.65 1.82 34.58
CA GLU A 240 -7.81 0.75 34.05
C GLU A 240 -8.69 -0.32 33.40
N ALA A 241 -8.29 -0.81 32.23
CA ALA A 241 -8.95 -1.93 31.56
C ALA A 241 -7.97 -2.68 30.64
N ARG A 242 -8.44 -3.75 30.00
CA ARG A 242 -7.78 -4.38 28.86
C ARG A 242 -8.68 -4.38 27.63
N ALA A 243 -8.16 -3.96 26.49
CA ALA A 243 -8.85 -3.95 25.20
C ALA A 243 -7.84 -4.29 24.10
N LEU A 244 -8.27 -4.97 23.02
CA LEU A 244 -7.37 -5.39 21.92
C LEU A 244 -6.11 -6.11 22.43
N GLY A 245 -6.28 -7.01 23.42
CA GLY A 245 -5.20 -7.76 24.09
C GLY A 245 -4.35 -6.97 25.10
N ALA A 246 -4.25 -5.65 24.96
CA ALA A 246 -3.36 -4.77 25.70
C ALA A 246 -4.02 -4.10 26.91
N PRO A 247 -3.24 -3.66 27.93
CA PRO A 247 -3.73 -2.76 28.97
C PRO A 247 -3.98 -1.36 28.39
N VAL A 248 -5.09 -0.75 28.80
CA VAL A 248 -5.50 0.61 28.39
C VAL A 248 -5.95 1.42 29.61
N VAL A 249 -5.79 2.74 29.51
CA VAL A 249 -6.29 3.72 30.49
C VAL A 249 -7.34 4.58 29.82
N VAL A 250 -8.52 4.71 30.44
CA VAL A 250 -9.66 5.45 29.93
C VAL A 250 -9.97 6.64 30.84
N ASP A 251 -10.00 7.83 30.24
CA ASP A 251 -10.52 9.06 30.86
C ASP A 251 -11.87 9.40 30.22
N VAL A 252 -12.83 9.88 30.99
CA VAL A 252 -14.10 10.43 30.48
C VAL A 252 -14.18 11.90 30.89
N LEU A 253 -14.21 12.79 29.91
CA LEU A 253 -14.02 14.22 30.10
C LEU A 253 -15.18 15.01 29.49
N PRO A 254 -15.79 15.96 30.22
CA PRO A 254 -16.75 16.89 29.63
C PRO A 254 -15.98 17.91 28.79
N LEU A 255 -16.48 18.18 27.59
CA LEU A 255 -15.95 19.17 26.67
C LEU A 255 -16.85 20.42 26.62
N PRO A 256 -16.35 21.54 26.05
CA PRO A 256 -17.21 22.62 25.57
C PRO A 256 -18.32 22.12 24.63
N ASP A 257 -19.31 22.97 24.40
CA ASP A 257 -20.42 22.71 23.46
C ASP A 257 -21.24 21.44 23.75
N GLY A 258 -21.20 20.99 25.01
CA GLY A 258 -22.00 19.85 25.48
C GLY A 258 -21.55 18.50 24.94
N LEU A 259 -20.30 18.34 24.50
CA LEU A 259 -19.75 17.02 24.15
C LEU A 259 -19.18 16.31 25.39
N THR A 260 -19.15 14.98 25.37
CA THR A 260 -18.38 14.14 26.32
C THR A 260 -17.36 13.34 25.54
N ARG A 261 -16.07 13.42 25.93
CA ARG A 261 -14.98 12.68 25.31
C ARG A 261 -14.60 11.47 26.17
N VAL A 262 -14.72 10.28 25.61
CA VAL A 262 -14.07 9.07 26.13
C VAL A 262 -12.69 8.98 25.47
N ARG A 263 -11.62 9.18 26.23
CA ARG A 263 -10.22 9.12 25.77
C ARG A 263 -9.55 7.85 26.30
N THR A 264 -9.29 6.92 25.42
CA THR A 264 -8.55 5.68 25.68
C THR A 264 -7.10 5.84 25.23
N ARG A 265 -6.14 5.50 26.10
CA ARG A 265 -4.69 5.49 25.81
C ARG A 265 -4.13 4.10 26.10
N GLY A 266 -3.31 3.58 25.20
CA GLY A 266 -2.65 2.28 25.39
C GLY A 266 -1.65 1.96 24.29
N ARG A 267 -0.76 1.01 24.57
CA ARG A 267 0.23 0.50 23.63
C ARG A 267 -0.34 -0.75 22.97
N LEU A 268 -0.68 -0.66 21.68
CA LEU A 268 -1.43 -1.69 20.95
C LEU A 268 -0.53 -2.38 19.94
N GLU A 269 -0.64 -3.70 19.89
CA GLU A 269 0.05 -4.59 18.96
C GLU A 269 -0.80 -4.84 17.72
N VAL A 270 -0.19 -4.77 16.53
CA VAL A 270 -0.89 -4.90 15.24
C VAL A 270 -1.61 -6.25 15.14
N ASP A 271 -0.99 -7.34 15.57
CA ASP A 271 -1.56 -8.69 15.50
C ASP A 271 -2.86 -8.80 16.31
N ASN A 272 -2.94 -8.16 17.48
CA ASN A 272 -4.17 -8.15 18.29
C ASN A 272 -5.28 -7.31 17.66
N ILE A 273 -4.92 -6.24 16.93
CA ILE A 273 -5.87 -5.45 16.14
C ILE A 273 -6.37 -6.28 14.95
N ALA A 274 -5.47 -6.92 14.19
CA ALA A 274 -5.82 -7.77 13.05
C ALA A 274 -6.68 -8.98 13.45
N ASN A 275 -6.41 -9.59 14.62
CA ASN A 275 -7.20 -10.72 15.13
C ASN A 275 -8.63 -10.34 15.53
N GLN A 276 -8.89 -9.10 15.99
CA GLN A 276 -10.26 -8.64 16.28
C GLN A 276 -10.92 -7.96 15.08
N LEU A 277 -10.14 -7.41 14.14
CA LEU A 277 -10.61 -6.68 12.96
C LEU A 277 -9.97 -7.24 11.67
N PRO A 278 -10.25 -8.51 11.30
CA PRO A 278 -9.56 -9.22 10.21
C PRO A 278 -9.82 -8.65 8.82
N THR A 279 -10.77 -7.73 8.67
CA THR A 279 -11.08 -7.05 7.40
C THR A 279 -10.17 -5.85 7.12
N LEU A 280 -9.34 -5.44 8.08
CA LEU A 280 -8.36 -4.36 7.86
C LEU A 280 -7.12 -4.91 7.13
N PRO A 281 -6.57 -4.22 6.11
CA PRO A 281 -5.42 -4.69 5.33
C PRO A 281 -4.09 -4.47 6.09
N LEU A 282 -3.96 -5.07 7.27
CA LEU A 282 -2.83 -4.91 8.19
C LEU A 282 -1.67 -5.89 7.93
N ALA A 283 -1.75 -6.73 6.89
CA ALA A 283 -0.73 -7.74 6.57
C ALA A 283 0.70 -7.19 6.35
N PHE A 284 0.83 -5.90 6.03
CA PHE A 284 2.12 -5.21 5.86
C PHE A 284 2.60 -4.51 7.13
N ALA A 285 1.80 -4.48 8.19
CA ALA A 285 2.13 -3.85 9.46
C ALA A 285 2.54 -4.89 10.50
N SER A 286 3.53 -4.59 11.34
CA SER A 286 3.94 -5.47 12.44
C SER A 286 4.56 -4.70 13.60
N GLY A 287 4.50 -5.27 14.80
CA GLY A 287 4.96 -4.63 16.03
C GLY A 287 3.85 -3.89 16.79
N GLU A 288 4.23 -2.92 17.62
CA GLU A 288 3.35 -2.25 18.58
C GLU A 288 3.71 -0.77 18.75
N ALA A 289 2.69 0.09 18.92
CA ALA A 289 2.87 1.53 19.13
C ALA A 289 1.86 2.07 20.14
N ASP A 290 2.12 3.27 20.67
CA ASP A 290 1.16 3.99 21.50
C ASP A 290 0.05 4.60 20.64
N PHE A 291 -1.20 4.37 21.04
CA PHE A 291 -2.40 4.95 20.42
C PHE A 291 -3.19 5.79 21.43
N THR A 292 -3.73 6.90 20.95
CA THR A 292 -4.80 7.65 21.62
C THR A 292 -6.06 7.55 20.78
N ILE A 293 -7.11 6.99 21.37
CA ILE A 293 -8.43 6.82 20.75
C ILE A 293 -9.41 7.71 21.52
N ASN A 294 -10.00 8.68 20.85
CA ASN A 294 -11.02 9.56 21.40
C ASN A 294 -12.37 9.24 20.76
N VAL A 295 -13.41 9.07 21.57
CA VAL A 295 -14.80 9.01 21.12
C VAL A 295 -15.54 10.18 21.73
N ASP A 296 -15.90 11.15 20.90
CA ASP A 296 -16.72 12.30 21.27
C ASP A 296 -18.18 11.95 21.07
N VAL A 297 -19.00 12.19 22.10
CA VAL A 297 -20.43 11.87 22.12
C VAL A 297 -21.23 13.10 22.51
N PRO A 298 -22.26 13.52 21.74
CA PRO A 298 -23.10 14.66 22.09
C PRO A 298 -23.98 14.37 23.32
N SER A 299 -24.00 15.30 24.28
CA SER A 299 -24.94 15.31 25.40
C SER A 299 -26.19 16.14 25.08
N ARG A 300 -27.15 16.19 26.01
CA ARG A 300 -28.36 17.02 25.92
C ARG A 300 -28.07 18.52 25.69
N ARG A 301 -26.90 19.02 26.07
CA ARG A 301 -26.49 20.43 25.89
C ARG A 301 -25.87 20.71 24.52
N ALA A 302 -25.55 19.68 23.75
CA ALA A 302 -24.97 19.84 22.42
C ALA A 302 -25.97 20.46 21.43
N ALA A 303 -25.44 21.15 20.42
CA ALA A 303 -26.24 21.54 19.27
C ALA A 303 -26.77 20.27 18.56
N PRO A 304 -28.00 20.26 18.00
CA PRO A 304 -28.56 19.08 17.34
C PRO A 304 -27.71 18.50 16.19
N ASP A 305 -26.85 19.34 15.60
CA ASP A 305 -26.00 18.99 14.46
C ASP A 305 -24.57 18.54 14.88
N ASN A 306 -24.26 18.45 16.18
CA ASN A 306 -22.95 17.99 16.66
C ASN A 306 -22.84 16.46 16.52
N PRO A 307 -21.95 15.94 15.66
CA PRO A 307 -21.85 14.51 15.42
C PRO A 307 -21.04 13.79 16.51
N ALA A 308 -21.38 12.53 16.77
CA ALA A 308 -20.50 11.60 17.45
C ALA A 308 -19.26 11.32 16.57
N LEU A 309 -18.06 11.46 17.12
CA LEU A 309 -16.80 11.42 16.37
C LEU A 309 -15.77 10.51 17.03
N LEU A 310 -15.31 9.50 16.28
CA LEU A 310 -14.13 8.71 16.59
C LEU A 310 -12.89 9.38 16.00
N SER A 311 -11.87 9.64 16.82
CA SER A 311 -10.55 10.10 16.39
C SER A 311 -9.45 9.18 16.93
N ILE A 312 -8.60 8.63 16.06
CA ILE A 312 -7.48 7.77 16.41
C ILE A 312 -6.18 8.46 16.02
N GLU A 313 -5.25 8.58 16.97
CA GLU A 313 -3.95 9.25 16.78
C GLU A 313 -2.81 8.35 17.28
N SER A 314 -1.70 8.28 16.52
CA SER A 314 -0.47 7.58 16.91
C SER A 314 0.75 8.18 16.20
N GLN A 315 1.94 8.04 16.77
CA GLN A 315 3.20 8.33 16.06
C GLN A 315 3.73 7.13 15.26
N LEU A 316 3.06 5.96 15.37
CA LEU A 316 3.45 4.68 14.79
C LEU A 316 4.89 4.21 15.13
N GLN A 317 5.52 4.83 16.13
CA GLN A 317 6.84 4.42 16.59
C GLN A 317 6.76 3.06 17.26
N GLY A 318 7.56 2.11 16.77
CA GLY A 318 7.51 0.69 17.14
C GLY A 318 6.78 -0.22 16.14
N ILE A 319 5.99 0.33 15.21
CA ILE A 319 5.35 -0.44 14.12
C ILE A 319 6.20 -0.36 12.85
N ALA A 320 6.58 -1.49 12.25
CA ALA A 320 7.12 -1.52 10.90
C ALA A 320 5.99 -1.56 9.87
N LEU A 321 6.18 -0.91 8.72
CA LEU A 321 5.30 -1.04 7.55
C LEU A 321 6.12 -1.50 6.34
N ALA A 322 5.98 -2.78 6.01
CA ALA A 322 6.63 -3.48 4.91
C ALA A 322 5.96 -3.19 3.55
N LEU A 323 5.66 -1.91 3.29
CA LEU A 323 5.23 -1.42 1.99
C LEU A 323 6.44 -0.89 1.20
N PRO A 324 6.39 -0.88 -0.14
CA PRO A 324 7.42 -0.22 -0.94
C PRO A 324 7.50 1.29 -0.65
N GLN A 325 8.62 1.91 -1.03
CA GLN A 325 8.77 3.36 -0.91
C GLN A 325 7.76 4.09 -1.83
N PRO A 326 7.24 5.26 -1.41
CA PRO A 326 7.59 6.00 -0.19
C PRO A 326 6.71 5.68 1.05
N LEU A 327 5.77 4.75 0.94
CA LEU A 327 4.81 4.46 2.04
C LEU A 327 5.40 3.57 3.14
N GLY A 328 6.41 2.74 2.83
CA GLY A 328 7.11 1.94 3.82
C GLY A 328 7.75 2.74 4.95
N LYS A 329 7.89 2.14 6.13
CA LYS A 329 8.70 2.67 7.24
C LYS A 329 9.28 1.54 8.09
N SER A 330 10.42 1.78 8.74
CA SER A 330 10.94 0.86 9.74
C SER A 330 10.25 1.06 11.11
N ALA A 331 10.42 0.09 12.02
CA ALA A 331 9.87 0.19 13.38
C ALA A 331 10.31 1.45 14.16
N PRO A 332 11.61 1.84 14.22
CA PRO A 332 12.03 3.01 15.00
C PRO A 332 11.58 4.35 14.42
N ASP A 333 11.25 4.42 13.12
CA ASP A 333 10.82 5.66 12.47
C ASP A 333 9.49 6.16 13.04
N THR A 334 9.32 7.46 13.15
CA THR A 334 8.01 8.07 13.48
C THR A 334 7.28 8.44 12.20
N ARG A 335 5.97 8.20 12.15
CA ARG A 335 5.11 8.72 11.09
C ARG A 335 3.70 8.95 11.66
N PRO A 336 3.28 10.21 11.87
CA PRO A 336 1.99 10.52 12.48
C PRO A 336 0.82 9.89 11.73
N LEU A 337 0.06 9.03 12.39
CA LEU A 337 -1.26 8.58 11.96
C LEU A 337 -2.31 9.44 12.66
N ALA A 338 -3.24 10.00 11.89
CA ALA A 338 -4.49 10.54 12.41
C ALA A 338 -5.65 10.08 11.54
N LEU A 339 -6.68 9.53 12.16
CA LEU A 339 -7.91 9.06 11.53
C LEU A 339 -9.09 9.71 12.24
N ARG A 340 -10.07 10.20 11.50
CA ARG A 340 -11.32 10.78 12.01
C ARG A 340 -12.50 10.16 11.27
N LEU A 341 -13.43 9.57 12.02
CA LEU A 341 -14.59 8.85 11.53
C LEU A 341 -15.84 9.34 12.28
N PRO A 342 -16.87 9.90 11.62
CA PRO A 342 -18.15 10.11 12.26
C PRO A 342 -18.79 8.75 12.60
N LEU A 343 -19.44 8.67 13.76
CA LEU A 343 -20.11 7.46 14.25
C LEU A 343 -21.63 7.49 14.02
N ASP A 344 -22.22 8.67 13.93
CA ASP A 344 -23.61 8.89 13.51
C ASP A 344 -23.68 9.34 12.03
N ARG A 345 -24.90 9.62 11.53
CA ARG A 345 -25.16 10.06 10.14
C ARG A 345 -24.74 11.52 9.91
N ALA A 346 -23.53 11.89 10.32
CA ALA A 346 -22.98 13.22 10.17
C ALA A 346 -22.88 13.64 8.70
N THR A 347 -23.12 14.93 8.42
CA THR A 347 -22.73 15.58 7.17
C THR A 347 -21.21 15.76 7.02
N VAL A 348 -20.42 15.32 8.00
CA VAL A 348 -18.97 15.57 8.08
C VAL A 348 -18.19 14.42 7.40
N PRO A 349 -17.30 14.71 6.44
CA PRO A 349 -16.43 13.70 5.85
C PRO A 349 -15.53 12.99 6.86
N ALA A 350 -15.34 11.69 6.67
CA ALA A 350 -14.23 10.97 7.29
C ALA A 350 -12.89 11.43 6.69
N SER A 351 -11.80 11.34 7.46
CA SER A 351 -10.47 11.71 6.99
C SER A 351 -9.37 10.86 7.60
N LEU A 352 -8.33 10.56 6.81
CA LEU A 352 -7.11 9.85 7.22
C LEU A 352 -5.89 10.70 6.83
N SER A 353 -4.86 10.70 7.67
CA SER A 353 -3.53 11.19 7.32
C SER A 353 -2.46 10.25 7.87
N TYR A 354 -1.46 9.94 7.03
CA TYR A 354 -0.31 9.11 7.37
C TYR A 354 0.97 9.88 6.98
N GLY A 355 1.53 10.56 7.97
CA GLY A 355 2.61 11.52 7.82
C GLY A 355 2.28 12.61 6.81
N ASP A 356 3.30 12.98 6.05
CA ASP A 356 3.23 13.75 4.82
C ASP A 356 3.05 12.85 3.57
N GLN A 357 2.91 11.54 3.72
CA GLN A 357 2.89 10.62 2.57
C GLN A 357 1.49 10.40 2.00
N VAL A 358 0.47 10.34 2.85
CA VAL A 358 -0.93 10.13 2.44
C VAL A 358 -1.87 11.04 3.21
N SER A 359 -2.79 11.69 2.49
CA SER A 359 -4.02 12.26 3.03
C SER A 359 -5.21 11.65 2.29
N ALA A 360 -6.28 11.29 3.00
CA ALA A 360 -7.52 10.84 2.37
C ALA A 360 -8.75 11.49 3.03
N LYS A 361 -9.81 11.68 2.23
CA LYS A 361 -11.15 12.03 2.71
C LYS A 361 -12.20 11.15 2.04
N PHE A 362 -13.25 10.83 2.78
CA PHE A 362 -14.35 9.99 2.34
C PHE A 362 -15.66 10.73 2.64
N SER A 363 -16.59 10.78 1.69
CA SER A 363 -17.93 11.33 1.94
C SER A 363 -18.71 10.46 2.93
N PRO A 364 -19.70 11.01 3.65
CA PRO A 364 -20.50 10.24 4.62
C PRO A 364 -21.25 9.04 4.04
N ASP A 365 -21.57 9.08 2.74
CA ASP A 365 -22.20 8.00 1.97
C ASP A 365 -21.20 6.97 1.40
N GLY A 366 -19.89 7.21 1.54
CA GLY A 366 -18.81 6.40 0.96
C GLY A 366 -18.69 6.48 -0.57
N ALA A 367 -19.55 7.24 -1.26
CA ALA A 367 -19.59 7.30 -2.73
C ALA A 367 -18.42 8.09 -3.35
N ARG A 368 -17.81 8.99 -2.57
CA ARG A 368 -16.70 9.86 -3.01
C ARG A 368 -15.50 9.68 -2.10
N VAL A 369 -14.38 9.30 -2.71
CA VAL A 369 -13.09 9.16 -2.03
C VAL A 369 -12.08 10.05 -2.70
N ASP A 370 -11.40 10.89 -1.93
CA ASP A 370 -10.24 11.63 -2.39
C ASP A 370 -8.99 11.15 -1.66
N LEU A 371 -8.00 10.67 -2.40
CA LEU A 371 -6.71 10.18 -1.93
C LEU A 371 -5.60 11.04 -2.53
N VAL A 372 -4.77 11.61 -1.67
CA VAL A 372 -3.66 12.49 -2.05
C VAL A 372 -2.36 11.94 -1.50
N LEU A 373 -1.39 11.74 -2.41
CA LEU A 373 -0.06 11.23 -2.12
C LEU A 373 0.97 12.38 -2.18
N GLY A 374 1.87 12.48 -1.20
CA GLY A 374 2.90 13.53 -1.17
C GLY A 374 2.39 14.90 -0.67
N GLY A 375 1.98 14.94 0.59
CA GLY A 375 2.05 16.13 1.45
C GLY A 375 0.87 17.09 1.41
N HIS A 376 -0.03 16.95 0.43
CA HIS A 376 -1.17 17.85 0.26
C HIS A 376 -2.42 17.27 0.94
N ALA A 377 -3.25 18.12 1.52
CA ALA A 377 -4.49 17.69 2.17
C ALA A 377 -5.56 17.31 1.14
N ALA A 378 -6.22 16.17 1.33
CA ALA A 378 -7.33 15.74 0.49
C ALA A 378 -8.53 16.70 0.57
N THR A 379 -9.28 16.81 -0.53
CA THR A 379 -10.50 17.60 -0.71
C THR A 379 -11.49 16.81 -1.54
N LEU A 380 -12.65 16.47 -0.98
CA LEU A 380 -13.71 15.79 -1.72
C LEU A 380 -14.16 16.64 -2.91
N GLY A 381 -14.25 15.99 -4.07
CA GLY A 381 -14.87 16.56 -5.27
C GLY A 381 -16.38 16.37 -5.30
N ASP A 382 -16.98 16.81 -6.40
CA ASP A 382 -18.44 16.77 -6.63
C ASP A 382 -18.92 15.49 -7.35
N THR A 383 -17.99 14.61 -7.75
CA THR A 383 -18.27 13.41 -8.55
C THR A 383 -18.00 12.12 -7.78
N ASP A 384 -18.94 11.18 -7.82
CA ASP A 384 -18.80 9.82 -7.29
C ASP A 384 -17.63 9.06 -7.92
N GLY A 385 -16.97 8.21 -7.12
CA GLY A 385 -15.77 7.48 -7.47
C GLY A 385 -14.58 7.78 -6.56
N ILE A 386 -13.43 7.20 -6.90
CA ILE A 386 -12.16 7.41 -6.20
C ILE A 386 -11.25 8.32 -7.04
N ARG A 387 -10.83 9.45 -6.48
CA ARG A 387 -9.80 10.30 -7.08
C ARG A 387 -8.48 10.06 -6.35
N ILE A 388 -7.43 9.73 -7.08
CA ILE A 388 -6.06 9.52 -6.59
C ILE A 388 -5.16 10.56 -7.26
N THR A 389 -4.59 11.48 -6.49
CA THR A 389 -3.65 12.49 -7.01
C THR A 389 -2.40 12.59 -6.17
N GLY A 390 -1.31 13.13 -6.71
CA GLY A 390 -0.14 13.36 -5.87
C GLY A 390 1.17 13.65 -6.60
N ARG A 391 2.20 13.88 -5.78
CA ARG A 391 3.60 13.91 -6.22
C ARG A 391 4.43 12.94 -5.39
N LEU A 392 5.14 12.04 -6.06
CA LEU A 392 5.97 10.99 -5.46
C LEU A 392 7.43 11.20 -5.89
N GLU A 393 8.38 11.07 -4.97
CA GLU A 393 9.80 11.18 -5.30
C GLU A 393 10.27 9.99 -6.14
N SER A 394 9.95 8.77 -5.70
CA SER A 394 10.28 7.54 -6.40
C SER A 394 9.18 6.49 -6.29
N VAL A 395 8.93 5.76 -7.38
CA VAL A 395 8.03 4.60 -7.43
C VAL A 395 8.73 3.48 -8.16
N ASP A 396 8.78 2.29 -7.55
CA ASP A 396 9.19 1.05 -8.21
C ASP A 396 7.92 0.27 -8.62
N VAL A 397 7.70 0.09 -9.92
CA VAL A 397 6.47 -0.52 -10.44
C VAL A 397 6.38 -2.00 -10.12
N ILE A 398 7.51 -2.71 -10.05
CA ILE A 398 7.53 -4.16 -9.78
C ILE A 398 7.24 -4.38 -8.29
N ALA A 399 7.95 -3.69 -7.41
CA ALA A 399 7.73 -3.80 -5.97
C ALA A 399 6.30 -3.40 -5.54
N TRP A 400 5.71 -2.39 -6.19
CA TRP A 400 4.30 -2.04 -5.97
C TRP A 400 3.33 -3.08 -6.57
N GLY A 401 3.63 -3.67 -7.73
CA GLY A 401 2.85 -4.77 -8.30
C GLY A 401 2.77 -5.97 -7.38
N ASP A 402 3.91 -6.43 -6.87
CA ASP A 402 4.00 -7.56 -5.93
C ASP A 402 3.28 -7.26 -4.61
N ALA A 403 3.50 -6.07 -4.02
CA ALA A 403 2.83 -5.68 -2.78
C ALA A 403 1.30 -5.61 -2.93
N LEU A 404 0.80 -5.12 -4.08
CA LEU A 404 -0.64 -5.07 -4.35
C LEU A 404 -1.23 -6.45 -4.64
N ALA A 405 -0.48 -7.37 -5.26
CA ALA A 405 -0.92 -8.74 -5.49
C ALA A 405 -1.10 -9.57 -4.20
N HIS A 406 -0.44 -9.16 -3.11
CA HIS A 406 -0.57 -9.76 -1.78
C HIS A 406 -1.64 -9.11 -0.88
N LEU A 407 -2.31 -8.05 -1.32
CA LEU A 407 -3.48 -7.54 -0.60
C LEU A 407 -4.60 -8.60 -0.62
N PRO A 408 -5.28 -8.86 0.52
CA PRO A 408 -6.47 -9.69 0.51
C PRO A 408 -7.53 -9.02 -0.37
N THR A 409 -7.83 -9.65 -1.51
CA THR A 409 -8.97 -9.30 -2.39
C THR A 409 -10.26 -9.76 -1.74
N GLY A 410 -10.59 -9.17 -0.58
CA GLY A 410 -11.94 -9.23 -0.03
C GLY A 410 -12.91 -8.81 -1.13
N GLY A 411 -13.95 -9.61 -1.37
CA GLY A 411 -14.75 -9.66 -2.61
C GLY A 411 -15.56 -8.41 -2.99
N ALA A 412 -15.19 -7.24 -2.47
CA ALA A 412 -15.59 -5.94 -2.99
C ALA A 412 -15.25 -5.85 -4.47
N THR A 413 -16.28 -5.63 -5.29
CA THR A 413 -16.12 -5.28 -6.70
C THR A 413 -15.25 -4.02 -6.80
N PRO A 414 -14.29 -3.93 -7.76
CA PRO A 414 -13.52 -2.71 -7.97
C PRO A 414 -14.47 -1.50 -8.10
N PRO A 415 -14.18 -0.37 -7.44
CA PRO A 415 -15.01 0.83 -7.55
C PRO A 415 -15.14 1.22 -9.03
N ALA A 416 -16.37 1.35 -9.53
CA ALA A 416 -16.65 1.46 -10.96
C ALA A 416 -16.04 2.69 -11.67
N VAL A 417 -15.50 3.63 -10.88
CA VAL A 417 -14.95 4.92 -11.27
C VAL A 417 -13.72 5.18 -10.41
N VAL A 418 -12.53 5.15 -11.02
CA VAL A 418 -11.29 5.65 -10.41
C VAL A 418 -10.63 6.64 -11.37
N ASP A 419 -10.12 7.76 -10.88
CA ASP A 419 -9.34 8.74 -11.64
C ASP A 419 -7.99 8.99 -10.96
N LEU A 420 -6.91 8.97 -11.75
CA LEU A 420 -5.52 8.98 -11.31
C LEU A 420 -4.76 10.14 -11.99
N ASP A 421 -4.10 11.00 -11.21
CA ASP A 421 -3.14 12.01 -11.71
C ASP A 421 -1.92 12.08 -10.80
N LEU A 422 -0.88 11.32 -11.15
CA LEU A 422 0.37 11.22 -10.40
C LEU A 422 1.51 11.91 -11.14
N GLN A 423 2.28 12.70 -10.41
CA GLN A 423 3.62 13.16 -10.80
C GLN A 423 4.66 12.34 -10.03
N ILE A 424 5.63 11.77 -10.74
CA ILE A 424 6.64 10.86 -10.19
C ILE A 424 8.01 11.35 -10.66
N ASP A 425 8.86 11.78 -9.73
CA ASP A 425 10.17 12.34 -10.08
C ASP A 425 11.12 11.27 -10.64
N ARG A 426 11.02 10.02 -10.13
CA ARG A 426 11.69 8.83 -10.68
C ARG A 426 10.77 7.60 -10.68
N LEU A 427 10.41 7.09 -11.86
CA LEU A 427 9.69 5.83 -12.03
C LEU A 427 10.68 4.74 -12.44
N GLN A 428 10.81 3.70 -11.62
CA GLN A 428 11.66 2.54 -11.89
C GLN A 428 10.79 1.36 -12.35
N ILE A 429 11.19 0.72 -13.46
CA ILE A 429 10.58 -0.50 -13.99
C ILE A 429 11.74 -1.47 -14.24
N ASP A 430 12.02 -2.36 -13.27
CA ASP A 430 13.22 -3.20 -13.28
C ASP A 430 14.50 -2.35 -13.44
N THR A 431 15.23 -2.47 -14.56
CA THR A 431 16.44 -1.71 -14.88
C THR A 431 16.15 -0.35 -15.56
N LEU A 432 14.92 -0.14 -16.06
CA LEU A 432 14.52 1.10 -16.74
C LEU A 432 14.12 2.19 -15.74
N GLY A 433 14.93 3.25 -15.65
CA GLY A 433 14.64 4.44 -14.84
C GLY A 433 14.15 5.62 -15.66
N LEU A 434 12.86 5.93 -15.59
CA LEU A 434 12.24 7.11 -16.21
C LEU A 434 12.20 8.29 -15.23
N LYS A 435 12.40 9.52 -15.73
CA LYS A 435 12.43 10.75 -14.92
C LYS A 435 11.25 11.66 -15.21
N ALA A 436 10.80 12.42 -14.21
CA ALA A 436 9.74 13.43 -14.35
C ALA A 436 8.49 12.91 -15.10
N VAL A 437 7.99 11.75 -14.65
CA VAL A 437 6.86 11.06 -15.25
C VAL A 437 5.55 11.64 -14.72
N ARG A 438 4.60 11.95 -15.60
CA ARG A 438 3.21 12.19 -15.23
C ARG A 438 2.31 11.11 -15.82
N ILE A 439 1.58 10.42 -14.94
CA ILE A 439 0.59 9.41 -15.31
C ILE A 439 -0.80 10.01 -15.07
N GLN A 440 -1.63 10.05 -16.10
CA GLN A 440 -3.04 10.44 -15.99
C GLN A 440 -3.90 9.31 -16.54
N ALA A 441 -4.69 8.65 -15.68
CA ALA A 441 -5.48 7.49 -16.05
C ALA A 441 -6.87 7.53 -15.42
N GLY A 442 -7.83 6.87 -16.06
CA GLY A 442 -9.16 6.63 -15.53
C GLY A 442 -9.52 5.17 -15.66
N HIS A 443 -9.97 4.56 -14.57
CA HIS A 443 -10.67 3.29 -14.58
C HIS A 443 -12.16 3.54 -14.79
N ARG A 444 -12.74 2.90 -15.79
CA ARG A 444 -14.18 2.74 -15.95
C ARG A 444 -14.38 1.29 -16.38
N ALA A 445 -14.90 0.46 -15.47
CA ALA A 445 -14.96 -0.98 -15.66
C ALA A 445 -15.54 -1.36 -17.05
N PRO A 446 -14.93 -2.32 -17.79
CA PRO A 446 -13.90 -3.27 -17.34
C PRO A 446 -12.46 -2.88 -17.76
N ARG A 447 -12.09 -1.59 -17.78
CA ARG A 447 -10.74 -1.18 -18.21
C ARG A 447 -10.22 0.13 -17.63
N TRP A 448 -8.90 0.17 -17.52
CA TRP A 448 -8.10 1.39 -17.39
C TRP A 448 -7.80 1.97 -18.77
N ARG A 449 -7.86 3.31 -18.89
CA ARG A 449 -7.28 4.05 -20.00
C ARG A 449 -6.49 5.23 -19.46
N GLY A 450 -5.36 5.57 -20.09
CA GLY A 450 -4.55 6.69 -19.63
C GLY A 450 -3.53 7.18 -20.62
N ARG A 451 -2.75 8.15 -20.16
CA ARG A 451 -1.58 8.70 -20.83
C ARG A 451 -0.42 8.81 -19.86
N ILE A 452 0.76 8.65 -20.40
CA ILE A 452 2.03 8.79 -19.71
C ILE A 452 2.86 9.84 -20.46
N ASN A 453 3.41 10.80 -19.73
CA ASN A 453 4.26 11.86 -20.26
C ASN A 453 5.54 11.94 -19.45
N SER A 454 6.69 11.82 -20.10
CA SER A 454 8.02 12.11 -19.57
C SER A 454 8.91 12.65 -20.70
N PRO A 455 10.16 13.09 -20.43
CA PRO A 455 11.11 13.44 -21.47
C PRO A 455 11.36 12.27 -22.43
N ASP A 456 11.44 11.06 -21.89
CA ASP A 456 11.90 9.86 -22.59
C ASP A 456 10.75 9.00 -23.12
N LEU A 457 9.52 9.15 -22.61
CA LEU A 457 8.36 8.33 -22.96
C LEU A 457 7.09 9.18 -23.00
N VAL A 458 6.42 9.24 -24.16
CA VAL A 458 5.14 9.94 -24.32
C VAL A 458 4.15 9.05 -25.07
N GLY A 459 2.95 8.84 -24.53
CA GLY A 459 1.94 8.01 -25.17
C GLY A 459 0.66 7.77 -24.37
N THR A 460 -0.18 6.90 -24.91
CA THR A 460 -1.45 6.44 -24.32
C THR A 460 -1.44 4.93 -24.08
N PHE A 461 -2.26 4.47 -23.13
CA PHE A 461 -2.43 3.05 -22.83
C PHE A 461 -3.88 2.69 -22.55
N SER A 462 -4.22 1.41 -22.75
CA SER A 462 -5.47 0.78 -22.34
C SER A 462 -5.16 -0.60 -21.76
N LEU A 463 -5.52 -0.84 -20.50
CA LEU A 463 -5.36 -2.13 -19.81
C LEU A 463 -6.75 -2.68 -19.45
N PRO A 464 -7.10 -3.92 -19.82
CA PRO A 464 -8.31 -4.58 -19.32
C PRO A 464 -8.15 -4.99 -17.85
N ASP A 465 -9.27 -5.10 -17.12
CA ASP A 465 -9.27 -5.47 -15.70
C ASP A 465 -8.88 -6.93 -15.44
N ALA A 466 -9.12 -7.80 -16.43
CA ALA A 466 -8.81 -9.21 -16.39
C ALA A 466 -8.06 -9.62 -17.68
N ALA A 467 -7.16 -10.59 -17.57
CA ALA A 467 -6.34 -11.09 -18.67
C ALA A 467 -7.10 -12.03 -19.62
N ASP A 468 -8.38 -11.72 -19.90
CA ASP A 468 -9.36 -12.57 -20.60
C ASP A 468 -9.13 -12.66 -22.13
N GLY A 469 -7.87 -12.58 -22.57
CA GLY A 469 -7.46 -12.59 -23.97
C GLY A 469 -7.48 -11.23 -24.68
N GLU A 470 -8.04 -10.17 -24.10
CA GLU A 470 -7.84 -8.80 -24.61
C GLU A 470 -6.40 -8.34 -24.28
N PRO A 471 -5.61 -7.87 -25.26
CA PRO A 471 -4.24 -7.44 -25.00
C PRO A 471 -4.20 -6.06 -24.31
N ILE A 472 -3.15 -5.82 -23.54
CA ILE A 472 -2.74 -4.47 -23.15
C ILE A 472 -2.36 -3.73 -24.43
N ALA A 473 -3.00 -2.59 -24.69
CA ALA A 473 -2.68 -1.72 -25.81
C ALA A 473 -1.87 -0.51 -25.34
N VAL A 474 -0.73 -0.23 -25.99
CA VAL A 474 0.14 0.90 -25.70
C VAL A 474 0.54 1.59 -27.00
N ASP A 475 0.18 2.87 -27.13
CA ASP A 475 0.46 3.68 -28.31
C ASP A 475 1.39 4.84 -27.90
N LEU A 476 2.68 4.71 -28.18
CA LEU A 476 3.71 5.69 -27.86
C LEU A 476 4.00 6.59 -29.06
N GLN A 477 3.98 7.90 -28.80
CA GLN A 477 4.46 8.90 -29.76
C GLN A 477 5.99 8.93 -29.77
N ARG A 478 6.63 8.77 -28.60
CA ARG A 478 8.08 8.67 -28.45
C ARG A 478 8.46 7.67 -27.37
N LEU A 479 9.50 6.88 -27.63
CA LEU A 479 10.22 6.08 -26.65
C LEU A 479 11.73 6.22 -26.88
N ALA A 480 12.42 6.90 -25.97
CA ALA A 480 13.86 7.02 -25.93
C ALA A 480 14.41 6.14 -24.79
N LEU A 481 15.19 5.13 -25.13
CA LEU A 481 15.83 4.21 -24.17
C LEU A 481 17.32 4.48 -24.12
N GLN A 482 17.87 4.67 -22.92
CA GLN A 482 19.31 4.68 -22.69
C GLN A 482 19.71 3.34 -22.08
N LEU A 483 20.20 2.43 -22.91
CA LEU A 483 20.64 1.11 -22.45
C LEU A 483 22.09 1.16 -21.95
N PRO A 484 22.42 0.52 -20.81
CA PRO A 484 23.80 0.39 -20.36
C PRO A 484 24.59 -0.45 -21.37
N ILE A 485 25.80 0.00 -21.68
CA ILE A 485 26.73 -0.71 -22.56
C ILE A 485 27.85 -1.26 -21.68
N GLY A 486 27.94 -2.58 -21.58
CA GLY A 486 28.89 -3.27 -20.70
C GLY A 486 30.34 -2.84 -20.90
N SER A 487 31.13 -2.92 -19.82
CA SER A 487 32.57 -2.66 -19.82
C SER A 487 33.37 -3.92 -20.13
N ASP A 488 34.37 -3.81 -21.01
CA ASP A 488 35.25 -4.92 -21.39
C ASP A 488 36.05 -5.49 -20.19
N ASP A 489 36.30 -4.67 -19.16
CA ASP A 489 37.03 -5.03 -17.92
C ASP A 489 36.23 -5.91 -16.93
N GLU A 490 34.90 -6.02 -17.09
CA GLU A 490 34.11 -6.91 -16.26
C GLU A 490 34.10 -8.30 -16.92
N PRO A 491 34.60 -9.37 -16.25
CA PRO A 491 34.44 -10.71 -16.78
C PRO A 491 32.94 -10.99 -16.96
N PRO A 492 32.53 -11.78 -17.96
CA PRO A 492 31.11 -12.10 -18.14
C PRO A 492 30.58 -12.62 -16.80
N GLY A 493 29.53 -11.95 -16.31
CA GLY A 493 28.91 -12.29 -15.04
C GLY A 493 28.54 -13.77 -15.00
N VAL A 494 28.32 -14.29 -13.79
CA VAL A 494 27.54 -15.54 -13.70
C VAL A 494 26.23 -15.26 -14.44
N PRO A 495 25.88 -16.03 -15.49
CA PRO A 495 24.67 -15.74 -16.26
C PRO A 495 23.50 -15.64 -15.30
N ASP A 496 22.71 -14.56 -15.40
CA ASP A 496 21.53 -14.38 -14.57
C ASP A 496 20.67 -15.64 -14.61
N ASP A 497 20.11 -16.02 -13.47
CA ASP A 497 19.31 -17.24 -13.36
C ASP A 497 18.23 -17.21 -14.47
N PRO A 498 18.19 -18.20 -15.39
CA PRO A 498 17.17 -18.23 -16.43
C PRO A 498 15.74 -18.41 -15.91
N ALA A 499 15.57 -18.67 -14.61
CA ALA A 499 14.28 -18.63 -13.92
C ALA A 499 13.97 -17.26 -13.26
N ALA A 500 14.93 -16.34 -13.17
CA ALA A 500 14.71 -14.98 -12.70
C ALA A 500 14.01 -14.14 -13.79
N GLY A 501 12.98 -13.40 -13.37
CA GLY A 501 12.10 -12.62 -14.24
C GLY A 501 10.63 -13.03 -14.12
N PRO A 502 9.72 -12.39 -14.88
CA PRO A 502 8.30 -12.71 -14.84
C PRO A 502 8.02 -14.11 -15.41
N ASP A 503 6.96 -14.78 -14.93
CA ASP A 503 6.49 -16.00 -15.56
C ASP A 503 5.79 -15.67 -16.90
N PRO A 504 6.26 -16.16 -18.05
CA PRO A 504 5.60 -15.88 -19.33
C PRO A 504 4.14 -16.36 -19.37
N THR A 505 3.78 -17.35 -18.56
CA THR A 505 2.41 -17.92 -18.51
C THR A 505 1.41 -17.07 -17.72
N THR A 506 1.85 -16.04 -16.99
CA THR A 506 0.94 -15.12 -16.28
C THR A 506 0.76 -13.78 -17.01
N LEU A 507 1.54 -13.52 -18.06
CA LEU A 507 1.50 -12.26 -18.78
C LEU A 507 0.35 -12.21 -19.80
N PRO A 508 -0.44 -11.11 -19.84
CA PRO A 508 -1.46 -10.90 -20.85
C PRO A 508 -0.84 -10.61 -22.23
N GLY A 509 -1.67 -10.65 -23.28
CA GLY A 509 -1.25 -10.17 -24.60
C GLY A 509 -0.84 -8.69 -24.56
N ILE A 510 0.02 -8.27 -25.49
CA ILE A 510 0.52 -6.90 -25.61
C ILE A 510 0.47 -6.49 -27.08
N SER A 511 -0.13 -5.33 -27.37
CA SER A 511 0.04 -4.63 -28.65
C SER A 511 0.69 -3.28 -28.34
N LEU A 512 1.91 -3.08 -28.82
CA LEU A 512 2.74 -1.90 -28.58
C LEU A 512 3.12 -1.26 -29.91
N GLN A 513 2.73 -0.01 -30.08
CA GLN A 513 3.09 0.84 -31.21
C GLN A 513 3.96 1.99 -30.72
N VAL A 514 5.02 2.32 -31.45
CA VAL A 514 5.91 3.45 -31.16
C VAL A 514 6.17 4.20 -32.45
N ALA A 515 5.83 5.49 -32.53
CA ALA A 515 6.10 6.30 -33.71
C ALA A 515 7.57 6.74 -33.82
N GLU A 516 8.18 7.13 -32.69
CA GLU A 516 9.60 7.50 -32.61
C GLU A 516 10.34 6.64 -31.56
N LEU A 517 10.94 5.54 -31.99
CA LEU A 517 11.87 4.75 -31.16
C LEU A 517 13.31 5.25 -31.33
N GLN A 518 13.93 5.60 -30.20
CA GLN A 518 15.36 5.89 -30.10
C GLN A 518 16.01 4.96 -29.06
N ILE A 519 17.14 4.35 -29.39
CA ILE A 519 17.97 3.60 -28.45
C ILE A 519 19.37 4.20 -28.46
N ASN A 520 19.82 4.70 -27.30
CA ASN A 520 21.04 5.48 -27.15
C ASN A 520 21.01 6.70 -28.11
N GLN A 521 21.80 6.71 -29.18
CA GLN A 521 21.72 7.72 -30.26
C GLN A 521 21.15 7.17 -31.58
N ALA A 522 20.81 5.88 -31.64
CA ALA A 522 20.24 5.24 -32.83
C ALA A 522 18.75 5.59 -32.97
N GLN A 523 18.40 6.21 -34.09
CA GLN A 523 17.01 6.47 -34.47
C GLN A 523 16.48 5.25 -35.22
N LEU A 524 15.64 4.45 -34.58
CA LEU A 524 15.12 3.20 -35.11
C LEU A 524 13.77 3.38 -35.82
N GLY A 525 13.14 4.55 -35.69
CA GLY A 525 11.91 4.91 -36.39
C GLY A 525 10.67 4.32 -35.72
N GLU A 526 9.74 3.83 -36.53
CA GLU A 526 8.48 3.25 -36.07
C GLU A 526 8.73 1.80 -35.59
N MET A 527 8.18 1.44 -34.42
CA MET A 527 8.16 0.06 -33.91
C MET A 527 6.72 -0.44 -33.76
N HIS A 528 6.48 -1.69 -34.15
CA HIS A 528 5.21 -2.39 -33.92
C HIS A 528 5.45 -3.78 -33.34
N LEU A 529 4.84 -4.09 -32.19
CA LEU A 529 4.95 -5.36 -31.48
C LEU A 529 3.55 -5.89 -31.17
N ASP A 530 3.20 -7.07 -31.69
CA ASP A 530 1.98 -7.82 -31.36
C ASP A 530 2.34 -9.17 -30.71
N ALA A 531 2.17 -9.27 -29.39
CA ALA A 531 2.34 -10.48 -28.60
C ALA A 531 0.99 -11.01 -28.09
N GLN A 532 0.74 -12.30 -28.29
CA GLN A 532 -0.49 -12.97 -27.86
C GLN A 532 -0.20 -13.92 -26.69
N HIS A 533 -1.03 -13.89 -25.66
CA HIS A 533 -1.00 -14.85 -24.56
C HIS A 533 -1.33 -16.27 -25.05
N SER A 534 -0.65 -17.27 -24.48
CA SER A 534 -0.94 -18.70 -24.62
C SER A 534 -0.71 -19.42 -23.28
N PRO A 535 -1.25 -20.63 -23.08
CA PRO A 535 -1.00 -21.42 -21.86
C PRO A 535 0.47 -21.77 -21.62
N GLU A 536 1.31 -21.66 -22.66
CA GLU A 536 2.75 -21.95 -22.61
C GLU A 536 3.59 -20.67 -22.42
N GLY A 537 3.02 -19.48 -22.65
CA GLY A 537 3.70 -18.20 -22.50
C GLY A 537 3.20 -17.10 -23.44
N LEU A 538 4.11 -16.31 -24.00
CA LEU A 538 3.81 -15.27 -24.98
C LEU A 538 4.30 -15.64 -26.38
N ARG A 539 3.42 -15.53 -27.38
CA ARG A 539 3.75 -15.67 -28.81
C ARG A 539 3.82 -14.31 -29.48
N VAL A 540 5.01 -13.88 -29.86
CA VAL A 540 5.24 -12.66 -30.65
C VAL A 540 4.88 -12.94 -32.11
N THR A 541 3.72 -12.45 -32.53
CA THR A 541 3.19 -12.62 -33.89
C THR A 541 3.76 -11.62 -34.89
N ARG A 542 4.20 -10.45 -34.41
CA ARG A 542 4.95 -9.43 -35.15
C ARG A 542 5.84 -8.67 -34.17
N LEU A 543 7.09 -8.45 -34.55
CA LEU A 543 7.96 -7.40 -34.04
C LEU A 543 8.67 -6.80 -35.25
N SER A 544 8.33 -5.57 -35.60
CA SER A 544 8.90 -4.86 -36.76
C SER A 544 9.42 -3.47 -36.41
N LEU A 545 10.48 -3.05 -37.13
CA LEU A 545 11.05 -1.71 -37.11
C LEU A 545 11.10 -1.17 -38.54
N GLY A 546 10.85 0.12 -38.74
CA GLY A 546 10.93 0.76 -40.05
C GLY A 546 11.03 2.28 -40.00
N GLY A 547 11.43 2.90 -41.11
CA GLY A 547 11.54 4.36 -41.21
C GLY A 547 12.73 4.99 -40.48
N GLY A 548 13.59 4.20 -39.84
CA GLY A 548 14.82 4.63 -39.18
C GLY A 548 16.11 4.14 -39.83
N GLN A 549 17.17 3.98 -39.04
CA GLN A 549 18.46 3.42 -39.46
C GLN A 549 18.43 1.90 -39.72
N VAL A 550 17.36 1.23 -39.28
CA VAL A 550 17.16 -0.22 -39.33
C VAL A 550 15.75 -0.52 -39.83
N GLU A 551 15.64 -1.53 -40.70
CA GLU A 551 14.39 -2.24 -40.95
C GLU A 551 14.48 -3.62 -40.31
N LEU A 552 13.45 -4.02 -39.57
CA LEU A 552 13.37 -5.35 -38.93
C LEU A 552 11.99 -5.94 -39.20
N ASP A 553 11.94 -7.20 -39.59
CA ASP A 553 10.74 -8.03 -39.58
C ASP A 553 11.04 -9.31 -38.81
N SER A 554 10.38 -9.53 -37.68
CA SER A 554 10.62 -10.67 -36.81
C SER A 554 9.36 -11.22 -36.12
N ALA A 555 9.45 -12.47 -35.68
CA ALA A 555 8.45 -13.17 -34.89
C ALA A 555 9.13 -14.15 -33.92
N GLY A 556 8.44 -14.55 -32.87
CA GLY A 556 9.06 -15.33 -31.80
C GLY A 556 8.11 -15.87 -30.76
N HIS A 557 8.69 -16.46 -29.72
CA HIS A 557 7.95 -16.91 -28.54
C HIS A 557 8.84 -16.91 -27.30
N TRP A 558 8.22 -16.60 -26.17
CA TRP A 558 8.82 -16.68 -24.84
C TRP A 558 7.92 -17.58 -24.00
N VAL A 559 8.40 -18.78 -23.67
CA VAL A 559 7.57 -19.89 -23.17
C VAL A 559 8.23 -20.67 -22.04
N ARG A 560 7.40 -21.33 -21.23
CA ARG A 560 7.79 -22.30 -20.21
C ARG A 560 7.67 -23.72 -20.77
N GLU A 561 8.75 -24.25 -21.33
CA GLU A 561 8.82 -25.59 -21.94
C GLU A 561 9.49 -26.59 -20.97
N SER A 562 8.80 -27.69 -20.62
CA SER A 562 9.33 -28.73 -19.71
C SER A 562 9.92 -28.18 -18.39
N GLY A 563 9.27 -27.15 -17.83
CA GLY A 563 9.71 -26.48 -16.59
C GLY A 563 10.81 -25.43 -16.78
N LYS A 564 11.37 -25.25 -17.98
CA LYS A 564 12.42 -24.26 -18.29
C LYS A 564 11.85 -23.08 -19.06
N ILE A 565 12.23 -21.87 -18.68
CA ILE A 565 11.89 -20.65 -19.45
C ILE A 565 12.86 -20.53 -20.62
N ARG A 566 12.31 -20.27 -21.82
CA ARG A 566 13.07 -20.11 -23.06
C ARG A 566 12.49 -19.01 -23.93
N SER A 567 13.37 -18.27 -24.58
CA SER A 567 13.04 -17.29 -25.60
C SER A 567 13.56 -17.75 -26.96
N ARG A 568 12.78 -17.54 -28.01
CA ARG A 568 13.19 -17.73 -29.41
C ARG A 568 12.72 -16.55 -30.24
N LEU A 569 13.61 -16.01 -31.06
CA LEU A 569 13.33 -14.94 -32.02
C LEU A 569 13.92 -15.32 -33.38
N GLY A 570 13.15 -15.12 -34.44
CA GLY A 570 13.63 -15.25 -35.82
C GLY A 570 13.12 -14.12 -36.68
N GLY A 571 13.93 -13.69 -37.64
CA GLY A 571 13.60 -12.55 -38.48
C GLY A 571 14.68 -12.17 -39.47
N ARG A 572 14.41 -11.09 -40.19
CA ARG A 572 15.32 -10.43 -41.12
C ARG A 572 15.50 -8.98 -40.67
N LEU A 573 16.75 -8.59 -40.46
CA LEU A 573 17.16 -7.22 -40.17
C LEU A 573 17.90 -6.67 -41.40
N SER A 574 17.74 -5.40 -41.72
CA SER A 574 18.58 -4.70 -42.67
C SER A 574 18.94 -3.30 -42.18
N ALA A 575 20.10 -2.80 -42.57
CA ALA A 575 20.58 -1.47 -42.22
C ALA A 575 21.27 -0.84 -43.42
N ALA A 576 20.98 0.44 -43.67
CA ALA A 576 21.61 1.19 -44.76
C ALA A 576 23.10 1.44 -44.53
N ASN A 577 23.53 1.57 -43.27
CA ASN A 577 24.93 1.67 -42.87
C ASN A 577 25.13 1.04 -41.48
N LEU A 578 25.70 -0.17 -41.44
CA LEU A 578 25.98 -0.90 -40.20
C LEU A 578 27.00 -0.17 -39.30
N GLY A 579 27.91 0.60 -39.90
CA GLY A 579 28.94 1.36 -39.17
C GLY A 579 28.35 2.51 -38.35
N ASP A 580 27.49 3.30 -38.97
CA ASP A 580 26.80 4.41 -38.29
C ASP A 580 25.81 3.90 -37.23
N LEU A 581 25.11 2.79 -37.51
CA LEU A 581 24.23 2.13 -36.55
C LEU A 581 24.99 1.68 -35.29
N LEU A 582 26.14 1.01 -35.45
CA LEU A 582 26.96 0.58 -34.31
C LEU A 582 27.43 1.77 -33.47
N VAL A 583 27.86 2.87 -34.11
CA VAL A 583 28.23 4.11 -33.41
C VAL A 583 27.06 4.72 -32.67
N ALA A 584 25.88 4.77 -33.28
CA ALA A 584 24.67 5.32 -32.68
C ALA A 584 24.15 4.48 -31.50
N LEU A 585 24.36 3.16 -31.55
CA LEU A 585 24.14 2.25 -30.42
C LEU A 585 25.24 2.34 -29.34
N GLY A 586 26.37 3.00 -29.61
CA GLY A 586 27.47 3.27 -28.68
C GLY A 586 28.65 2.28 -28.71
N TYR A 587 28.77 1.51 -29.79
CA TYR A 587 29.91 0.67 -30.14
C TYR A 587 30.89 1.42 -31.07
N SER A 588 32.08 0.85 -31.30
CA SER A 588 33.08 1.45 -32.20
C SER A 588 32.76 1.17 -33.67
N ARG A 589 32.99 2.17 -34.54
CA ARG A 589 32.85 2.07 -36.01
C ARG A 589 33.77 0.98 -36.58
N GLN A 590 33.19 -0.18 -36.93
CA GLN A 590 33.92 -1.28 -37.56
C GLN A 590 34.00 -1.14 -39.09
N ALA A 591 32.96 -0.54 -39.69
CA ALA A 591 32.82 -0.38 -41.12
C ALA A 591 32.31 1.02 -41.49
N GLU A 592 32.44 1.38 -42.76
CA GLU A 592 31.94 2.60 -43.40
C GLU A 592 31.23 2.23 -44.71
N ASP A 593 30.18 2.98 -45.01
CA ASP A 593 29.31 2.84 -46.20
C ASP A 593 28.75 1.42 -46.43
N ALA A 594 28.79 0.58 -45.38
CA ALA A 594 28.49 -0.84 -45.43
C ALA A 594 27.01 -1.10 -45.11
N GLY A 595 26.17 -1.04 -46.13
CA GLY A 595 24.78 -1.52 -46.06
C GLY A 595 24.69 -3.03 -46.13
N GLY A 596 23.73 -3.63 -45.42
CA GLY A 596 23.61 -5.09 -45.38
C GLY A 596 22.31 -5.61 -44.76
N SER A 597 22.12 -6.92 -44.86
CA SER A 597 21.04 -7.66 -44.23
C SER A 597 21.53 -8.86 -43.45
N LEU A 598 20.78 -9.20 -42.41
CA LEU A 598 21.00 -10.29 -41.48
C LEU A 598 19.71 -11.11 -41.42
N GLU A 599 19.78 -12.41 -41.67
CA GLU A 599 18.69 -13.34 -41.36
C GLU A 599 19.10 -14.18 -40.16
N PHE A 600 18.20 -14.37 -39.20
CA PHE A 600 18.54 -15.07 -37.96
C PHE A 600 17.37 -15.92 -37.45
N LEU A 601 17.72 -16.99 -36.75
CA LEU A 601 16.81 -17.80 -35.94
C LEU A 601 17.56 -18.25 -34.69
N LEU A 602 17.34 -17.55 -33.58
CA LEU A 602 18.09 -17.68 -32.34
C LEU A 602 17.16 -18.08 -31.19
N GLN A 603 17.68 -18.89 -30.26
CA GLN A 603 17.05 -19.23 -28.99
C GLN A 603 18.04 -19.05 -27.83
N TRP A 604 17.55 -18.71 -26.65
CA TRP A 604 18.33 -18.64 -25.42
C TRP A 604 17.46 -19.05 -24.21
N PRO A 605 18.06 -19.55 -23.12
CA PRO A 605 17.34 -19.74 -21.85
C PRO A 605 16.97 -18.39 -21.24
N GLY A 606 15.83 -18.31 -20.53
CA GLY A 606 15.39 -17.09 -19.85
C GLY A 606 14.49 -16.17 -20.68
N HIS A 607 14.32 -14.94 -20.22
CA HIS A 607 13.40 -13.95 -20.81
C HIS A 607 14.03 -13.16 -21.98
N PRO A 608 13.23 -12.43 -22.79
CA PRO A 608 13.73 -11.85 -24.04
C PRO A 608 14.84 -10.81 -23.91
N LEU A 609 15.10 -10.26 -22.72
CA LEU A 609 16.16 -9.28 -22.47
C LEU A 609 17.47 -9.93 -21.95
N GLN A 610 17.45 -11.19 -21.49
CA GLN A 610 18.64 -11.99 -21.13
C GLN A 610 19.36 -12.56 -22.37
N ALA A 611 19.32 -11.84 -23.50
CA ALA A 611 19.81 -12.31 -24.78
C ALA A 611 21.34 -12.17 -24.88
N GLU A 612 22.08 -13.15 -24.33
CA GLU A 612 23.54 -13.17 -24.39
C GLU A 612 24.10 -14.07 -25.51
N ALA A 613 25.12 -13.59 -26.21
CA ALA A 613 25.93 -14.39 -27.14
C ALA A 613 26.53 -15.66 -26.48
N SER A 614 26.78 -15.62 -25.17
CA SER A 614 27.36 -16.73 -24.40
C SER A 614 26.39 -17.93 -24.23
N THR A 615 25.07 -17.69 -24.34
CA THR A 615 23.99 -18.66 -24.13
C THR A 615 23.11 -18.87 -25.37
N MET A 616 23.25 -18.04 -26.40
CA MET A 616 22.53 -18.19 -27.67
C MET A 616 22.86 -19.50 -28.39
N GLU A 617 21.83 -20.09 -28.97
CA GLU A 617 21.89 -21.20 -29.91
C GLU A 617 21.07 -20.85 -31.16
N GLY A 618 21.47 -21.31 -32.35
CA GLY A 618 20.70 -21.07 -33.56
C GLY A 618 21.55 -20.80 -34.80
N LYS A 619 20.95 -20.11 -35.77
CA LYS A 619 21.56 -19.80 -37.07
C LYS A 619 21.48 -18.31 -37.39
N LEU A 620 22.48 -17.83 -38.12
CA LEU A 620 22.60 -16.47 -38.59
C LEU A 620 23.26 -16.45 -39.97
N THR A 621 22.64 -15.79 -40.93
CA THR A 621 23.15 -15.58 -42.29
C THR A 621 23.37 -14.09 -42.51
N LEU A 622 24.60 -13.71 -42.87
CA LEU A 622 25.02 -12.34 -43.10
C LEU A 622 25.21 -12.09 -44.60
N ASP A 623 24.69 -10.96 -45.10
CA ASP A 623 24.95 -10.46 -46.44
C ASP A 623 25.14 -8.93 -46.41
N VAL A 624 26.40 -8.48 -46.45
CA VAL A 624 26.79 -7.07 -46.54
C VAL A 624 27.21 -6.76 -47.97
N GLY A 625 26.76 -5.64 -48.51
CA GLY A 625 27.15 -5.12 -49.83
C GLY A 625 28.57 -4.55 -49.83
N ALA A 626 28.84 -3.62 -50.76
CA ALA A 626 30.13 -2.94 -50.80
C ALA A 626 30.32 -2.01 -49.60
N GLY A 627 31.56 -1.82 -49.15
CA GLY A 627 31.89 -0.99 -48.00
C GLY A 627 33.38 -0.99 -47.68
N ARG A 628 33.74 -0.43 -46.52
CA ARG A 628 35.13 -0.37 -46.03
C ARG A 628 35.23 -0.73 -44.56
N LEU A 629 36.13 -1.65 -44.21
CA LEU A 629 36.53 -1.93 -42.82
C LEU A 629 37.52 -0.86 -42.36
N VAL A 630 37.25 -0.26 -41.19
CA VAL A 630 38.03 0.85 -40.64
C VAL A 630 39.19 0.32 -39.79
N GLU A 631 40.31 1.04 -39.79
CA GLU A 631 41.44 0.76 -38.91
C GLU A 631 41.16 1.29 -37.50
N LEU A 632 41.21 0.41 -36.49
CA LEU A 632 41.01 0.75 -35.08
C LEU A 632 42.35 1.02 -34.39
N ASP A 633 42.42 2.09 -33.60
CA ASP A 633 43.58 2.38 -32.75
C ASP A 633 43.67 1.39 -31.57
N PRO A 634 44.88 0.91 -31.19
CA PRO A 634 45.08 0.12 -29.98
C PRO A 634 44.76 0.99 -28.74
N GLY A 635 43.60 0.77 -28.14
CA GLY A 635 43.07 1.58 -27.03
C GLY A 635 41.58 1.89 -27.12
N VAL A 636 40.91 1.55 -28.22
CA VAL A 636 39.44 1.68 -28.34
C VAL A 636 38.75 0.53 -27.60
N THR A 637 37.99 0.85 -26.54
CA THR A 637 37.55 -0.09 -25.49
C THR A 637 36.19 -0.80 -25.74
N ARG A 638 35.67 -0.80 -26.97
CA ARG A 638 34.34 -1.37 -27.32
C ARG A 638 34.29 -1.91 -28.74
N VAL A 639 34.84 -3.09 -28.98
CA VAL A 639 34.95 -3.72 -30.30
C VAL A 639 33.98 -4.90 -30.44
N VAL A 640 33.29 -5.02 -31.58
CA VAL A 640 32.50 -6.22 -31.91
C VAL A 640 33.47 -7.31 -32.39
N GLY A 641 33.99 -8.10 -31.44
CA GLY A 641 35.19 -8.93 -31.59
C GLY A 641 35.13 -10.15 -32.53
N LEU A 642 34.19 -10.22 -33.47
CA LEU A 642 34.07 -11.35 -34.42
C LEU A 642 34.78 -11.14 -35.76
N LEU A 643 35.20 -9.90 -36.10
CA LEU A 643 35.76 -9.55 -37.41
C LEU A 643 37.01 -8.65 -37.33
N ASN A 644 37.97 -8.97 -36.46
CA ASN A 644 39.29 -8.29 -36.45
C ASN A 644 40.18 -8.74 -37.63
N LEU A 645 39.69 -8.57 -38.85
CA LEU A 645 40.39 -8.90 -40.11
C LEU A 645 41.64 -8.01 -40.34
N ASN A 646 41.80 -6.94 -39.57
CA ASN A 646 42.95 -6.04 -39.62
C ASN A 646 44.23 -6.69 -39.06
N ALA A 647 44.10 -7.61 -38.10
CA ALA A 647 45.24 -8.40 -37.62
C ALA A 647 45.87 -9.23 -38.75
N LEU A 648 45.03 -9.77 -39.65
CA LEU A 648 45.50 -10.42 -40.88
C LEU A 648 46.24 -9.44 -41.79
N THR A 649 45.58 -8.38 -42.27
CA THR A 649 46.15 -7.48 -43.30
C THR A 649 47.49 -6.85 -42.90
N ARG A 650 47.74 -6.64 -41.61
CA ARG A 650 49.03 -6.14 -41.09
C ARG A 650 50.15 -7.19 -41.05
N ARG A 651 49.86 -8.49 -40.91
CA ARG A 651 50.86 -9.58 -40.86
C ARG A 651 51.02 -10.33 -42.19
N LEU A 652 50.05 -10.22 -43.09
CA LEU A 652 50.15 -10.61 -44.50
C LEU A 652 51.19 -9.74 -45.24
N ARG A 653 52.47 -10.14 -45.22
CA ARG A 653 53.57 -9.43 -45.89
C ARG A 653 53.45 -9.48 -47.43
N LEU A 654 52.62 -8.60 -47.97
CA LEU A 654 52.56 -8.21 -49.38
C LEU A 654 52.69 -6.67 -49.43
N ASP A 655 53.52 -6.17 -50.34
CA ASP A 655 53.91 -4.75 -50.38
C ASP A 655 52.78 -3.86 -50.94
N PHE A 656 51.87 -3.46 -50.06
CA PHE A 656 50.77 -2.52 -50.36
C PHE A 656 51.05 -1.10 -49.83
N SER A 657 52.32 -0.69 -49.76
CA SER A 657 52.81 0.51 -49.04
C SER A 657 52.03 1.82 -49.28
N ASP A 658 51.46 2.03 -50.47
CA ASP A 658 50.68 3.24 -50.81
C ASP A 658 49.18 3.19 -50.45
N ILE A 659 48.65 2.03 -50.02
CA ILE A 659 47.22 1.82 -49.73
C ILE A 659 46.92 1.86 -48.21
N TYR A 660 47.92 1.60 -47.36
CA TYR A 660 47.80 1.39 -45.91
C TYR A 660 47.25 2.54 -45.04
N LYS A 661 46.80 3.67 -45.59
CA LYS A 661 46.45 4.86 -44.77
C LYS A 661 44.98 4.98 -44.35
N LYS A 662 44.05 4.11 -44.82
CA LYS A 662 42.59 4.31 -44.62
C LYS A 662 41.68 3.05 -44.52
N GLY A 663 42.20 1.86 -44.23
CA GLY A 663 41.38 0.64 -44.05
C GLY A 663 41.16 -0.24 -45.31
N TYR A 664 40.43 -1.36 -45.17
CA TYR A 664 40.26 -2.39 -46.23
C TYR A 664 38.88 -2.28 -46.92
N SER A 665 38.87 -2.11 -48.25
CA SER A 665 37.62 -2.00 -49.03
C SER A 665 37.15 -3.36 -49.56
N PHE A 666 35.84 -3.59 -49.58
CA PHE A 666 35.21 -4.84 -50.02
C PHE A 666 33.98 -4.57 -50.90
N ASP A 667 33.68 -5.51 -51.79
CA ASP A 667 32.51 -5.53 -52.67
C ASP A 667 31.32 -6.27 -52.02
N SER A 668 31.60 -7.27 -51.18
CA SER A 668 30.60 -7.93 -50.31
C SER A 668 31.22 -8.76 -49.19
N ILE A 669 30.54 -8.89 -48.06
CA ILE A 669 30.82 -9.88 -47.01
C ILE A 669 29.61 -10.80 -46.88
N LYS A 670 29.78 -12.11 -47.07
CA LYS A 670 28.70 -13.10 -46.94
C LYS A 670 29.12 -14.28 -46.08
N GLY A 671 28.26 -14.83 -45.25
CA GLY A 671 28.57 -16.02 -44.47
C GLY A 671 27.41 -16.53 -43.60
N ASP A 672 27.41 -17.83 -43.35
CA ASP A 672 26.51 -18.51 -42.43
C ASP A 672 27.25 -18.85 -41.14
N PHE A 673 26.55 -18.70 -40.01
CA PHE A 673 27.05 -18.96 -38.67
C PHE A 673 26.07 -19.85 -37.90
N ASP A 674 26.58 -20.94 -37.34
CA ASP A 674 25.88 -21.82 -36.41
C ASP A 674 26.35 -21.52 -34.97
N PHE A 675 25.41 -21.18 -34.09
CA PHE A 675 25.63 -20.91 -32.67
C PHE A 675 25.21 -22.11 -31.84
N ALA A 676 26.11 -22.60 -30.98
CA ALA A 676 25.81 -23.68 -30.03
C ALA A 676 26.68 -23.55 -28.76
N THR A 677 26.04 -23.57 -27.60
CA THR A 677 26.72 -23.68 -26.29
C THR A 677 27.80 -22.61 -26.04
N GLY A 678 27.58 -21.38 -26.51
CA GLY A 678 28.57 -20.28 -26.40
C GLY A 678 29.74 -20.37 -27.38
N ARG A 679 29.63 -21.15 -28.46
CA ARG A 679 30.57 -21.19 -29.59
C ARG A 679 29.84 -20.85 -30.89
N ALA A 680 30.45 -20.01 -31.73
CA ALA A 680 29.98 -19.70 -33.08
C ALA A 680 30.91 -20.36 -34.11
N ASN A 681 30.35 -21.11 -35.05
CA ASN A 681 31.08 -21.77 -36.14
C ASN A 681 30.67 -21.19 -37.50
N THR A 682 31.61 -21.11 -38.45
CA THR A 682 31.32 -20.79 -39.86
C THR A 682 32.20 -21.62 -40.79
N ASP A 683 31.64 -22.03 -41.94
CA ASP A 683 32.33 -22.80 -42.98
C ASP A 683 32.42 -22.05 -44.33
N ASN A 684 31.90 -20.83 -44.41
CA ASN A 684 31.75 -20.11 -45.69
C ASN A 684 31.81 -18.58 -45.61
N LEU A 685 32.25 -18.00 -44.49
CA LEU A 685 32.48 -16.56 -44.39
C LEU A 685 33.46 -16.10 -45.49
N THR A 686 32.97 -15.28 -46.42
CA THR A 686 33.67 -14.86 -47.62
C THR A 686 33.63 -13.34 -47.72
N VAL A 687 34.81 -12.72 -47.80
CA VAL A 687 34.99 -11.30 -48.12
C VAL A 687 35.48 -11.22 -49.56
N LEU A 688 34.68 -10.64 -50.44
CA LEU A 688 35.09 -10.27 -51.80
C LEU A 688 35.52 -8.82 -51.78
N GLY A 689 36.68 -8.50 -52.37
CA GLY A 689 37.13 -7.14 -52.58
C GLY A 689 37.94 -6.99 -53.87
N PRO A 690 38.27 -5.75 -54.27
CA PRO A 690 38.90 -5.46 -55.56
C PRO A 690 40.27 -6.14 -55.71
N THR A 691 41.02 -6.27 -54.61
CA THR A 691 42.37 -6.86 -54.60
C THR A 691 42.39 -8.38 -54.37
N GLY A 692 41.27 -9.02 -54.05
CA GLY A 692 41.21 -10.46 -53.81
C GLY A 692 39.98 -10.97 -53.07
N ARG A 693 39.94 -12.29 -52.87
CA ARG A 693 38.97 -13.00 -52.03
C ARG A 693 39.64 -13.49 -50.75
N ILE A 694 38.96 -13.28 -49.62
CA ILE A 694 39.32 -13.88 -48.32
C ILE A 694 38.19 -14.84 -47.93
N GLU A 695 38.52 -16.10 -47.63
CA GLU A 695 37.58 -17.12 -47.16
C GLU A 695 37.99 -17.56 -45.74
N LEU A 696 37.10 -17.47 -44.75
CA LEU A 696 37.33 -17.87 -43.36
C LEU A 696 36.46 -19.10 -43.01
N ARG A 697 37.05 -20.03 -42.26
CA ARG A 697 36.37 -21.21 -41.70
C ARG A 697 36.87 -21.53 -40.31
N GLY A 698 36.00 -21.96 -39.40
CA GLY A 698 36.40 -22.41 -38.07
C GLY A 698 35.40 -21.97 -36.99
N SER A 699 35.92 -21.75 -35.78
CA SER A 699 35.12 -21.47 -34.59
C SER A 699 35.60 -20.25 -33.81
N SER A 700 34.69 -19.65 -33.06
CA SER A 700 34.95 -18.59 -32.08
C SER A 700 34.27 -18.97 -30.77
N ASP A 701 35.02 -19.05 -29.68
CA ASP A 701 34.47 -19.28 -28.34
C ASP A 701 34.04 -17.94 -27.75
N LEU A 702 32.72 -17.75 -27.62
CA LEU A 702 32.08 -16.51 -27.19
C LEU A 702 32.20 -16.29 -25.68
N ARG A 703 32.53 -17.35 -24.92
CA ARG A 703 32.73 -17.31 -23.46
C ARG A 703 34.18 -17.00 -23.12
N ALA A 704 35.11 -17.70 -23.77
CA ALA A 704 36.55 -17.47 -23.59
C ALA A 704 37.07 -16.23 -24.36
N ARG A 705 36.27 -15.64 -25.25
CA ARG A 705 36.66 -14.60 -26.22
C ARG A 705 37.92 -15.03 -27.01
N THR A 706 37.91 -16.26 -27.53
CA THR A 706 39.00 -16.83 -28.35
C THR A 706 38.56 -17.26 -29.76
N LEU A 707 39.52 -17.32 -30.68
CA LEU A 707 39.35 -17.76 -32.07
C LEU A 707 40.12 -19.07 -32.31
N ASP A 708 39.60 -19.91 -33.21
CA ASP A 708 40.32 -21.00 -33.89
C ASP A 708 39.78 -21.08 -35.32
N GLN A 709 40.42 -20.37 -36.25
CA GLN A 709 39.95 -20.18 -37.62
C GLN A 709 41.08 -20.39 -38.63
N ARG A 710 40.76 -21.02 -39.77
CA ARG A 710 41.61 -21.07 -40.96
C ARG A 710 41.15 -20.00 -41.94
N VAL A 711 42.08 -19.17 -42.41
CA VAL A 711 41.83 -18.11 -43.37
C VAL A 711 42.59 -18.38 -44.67
N THR A 712 41.89 -18.29 -45.79
CA THR A 712 42.39 -18.53 -47.14
C THR A 712 42.33 -17.23 -47.92
N VAL A 713 43.49 -16.70 -48.31
CA VAL A 713 43.60 -15.47 -49.13
C VAL A 713 43.95 -15.86 -50.57
N THR A 714 43.12 -15.41 -51.51
CA THR A 714 43.31 -15.60 -52.96
C THR A 714 43.33 -14.23 -53.64
N PRO A 715 44.51 -13.67 -53.98
CA PRO A 715 44.63 -12.37 -54.63
C PRO A 715 44.02 -12.37 -56.04
N ASN A 716 43.42 -11.24 -56.43
CA ASN A 716 42.99 -11.02 -57.81
C ASN A 716 44.22 -10.64 -58.66
N LEU A 717 44.73 -11.58 -59.45
CA LEU A 717 45.77 -11.31 -60.44
C LEU A 717 45.13 -11.00 -61.79
N ASP A 718 44.88 -9.72 -62.06
CA ASP A 718 44.73 -9.26 -63.44
C ASP A 718 46.00 -9.62 -64.22
N ALA A 719 45.85 -10.44 -65.25
CA ALA A 719 46.96 -11.11 -65.91
C ALA A 719 47.74 -10.20 -66.87
N THR A 720 48.33 -9.12 -66.36
CA THR A 720 49.24 -8.23 -67.10
C THR A 720 50.70 -8.47 -66.70
N LEU A 721 51.23 -9.65 -67.02
CA LEU A 721 52.67 -9.90 -67.06
C LEU A 721 53.10 -10.28 -68.49
N PRO A 722 53.65 -9.34 -69.28
CA PRO A 722 54.20 -9.64 -70.59
C PRO A 722 55.61 -10.24 -70.42
N ILE A 723 55.77 -11.55 -70.63
CA ILE A 723 57.08 -12.21 -70.50
C ILE A 723 57.54 -12.86 -71.81
N ALA A 724 58.59 -12.25 -72.36
CA ALA A 724 59.57 -12.76 -73.33
C ALA A 724 59.13 -13.02 -74.79
N GLY A 725 59.76 -12.28 -75.71
CA GLY A 725 59.59 -12.42 -77.15
C GLY A 725 60.73 -11.86 -78.01
N THR A 726 61.96 -11.72 -77.48
CA THR A 726 63.14 -11.26 -78.24
C THR A 726 64.29 -12.26 -78.15
N LEU A 727 64.11 -13.44 -78.74
CA LEU A 727 65.20 -14.39 -78.99
C LEU A 727 64.80 -15.40 -80.09
N ALA A 728 64.90 -15.00 -81.36
CA ALA A 728 64.97 -15.92 -82.50
C ALA A 728 65.39 -15.21 -83.80
N GLY A 729 66.68 -14.92 -83.93
CA GLY A 729 67.31 -14.81 -85.26
C GLY A 729 67.85 -16.19 -85.66
N GLY A 730 66.99 -17.13 -86.07
CA GLY A 730 67.39 -18.49 -86.45
C GLY A 730 66.23 -19.39 -86.91
N PRO A 731 66.42 -20.33 -87.86
CA PRO A 731 65.34 -20.64 -88.81
C PRO A 731 64.65 -22.01 -88.63
N VAL A 732 64.33 -22.47 -87.41
CA VAL A 732 63.61 -23.75 -87.21
C VAL A 732 62.52 -23.68 -86.13
N ALA A 733 61.29 -24.02 -86.55
CA ALA A 733 60.08 -24.28 -85.76
C ALA A 733 59.39 -23.10 -85.03
N GLY A 734 58.04 -23.08 -85.06
CA GLY A 734 57.26 -22.06 -84.34
C GLY A 734 55.78 -21.86 -84.71
N ILE A 735 55.00 -22.93 -84.99
CA ILE A 735 53.53 -22.83 -85.09
C ILE A 735 52.89 -23.64 -83.96
N ALA A 736 52.28 -22.95 -82.97
CA ALA A 736 51.05 -23.33 -82.22
C ALA A 736 50.97 -22.65 -80.83
N VAL A 737 50.19 -21.55 -80.70
CA VAL A 737 49.82 -20.97 -79.38
C VAL A 737 48.35 -20.51 -79.37
N LEU A 738 47.40 -21.43 -79.64
CA LEU A 738 45.97 -21.08 -79.73
C LEU A 738 44.98 -22.07 -79.07
N VAL A 739 45.44 -22.96 -78.17
CA VAL A 739 44.56 -23.95 -77.51
C VAL A 739 44.63 -23.92 -75.96
N ALA A 740 45.58 -23.21 -75.35
CA ALA A 740 45.81 -23.27 -73.89
C ALA A 740 44.86 -22.40 -73.01
N GLN A 741 43.96 -21.61 -73.60
CA GLN A 741 43.35 -20.45 -72.91
C GLN A 741 42.10 -20.75 -72.06
N LYS A 742 41.64 -22.01 -71.99
CA LYS A 742 40.47 -22.41 -71.16
C LYS A 742 40.74 -23.51 -70.13
N VAL A 743 41.94 -24.10 -70.13
CA VAL A 743 42.35 -25.15 -69.17
C VAL A 743 43.35 -24.60 -68.13
N MET A 744 44.09 -23.53 -68.45
CA MET A 744 45.12 -22.97 -67.58
C MET A 744 44.56 -22.16 -66.39
N THR A 745 43.46 -21.41 -66.57
CA THR A 745 42.91 -20.53 -65.52
C THR A 745 42.54 -21.29 -64.24
N LYS A 746 41.83 -22.42 -64.36
CA LYS A 746 41.50 -23.29 -63.21
C LYS A 746 42.69 -23.98 -62.54
N GLN A 747 43.89 -23.93 -63.14
CA GLN A 747 45.13 -24.42 -62.52
C GLN A 747 45.98 -23.28 -61.93
N LEU A 748 45.89 -22.07 -62.47
CA LEU A 748 46.55 -20.87 -61.93
C LEU A 748 45.94 -20.40 -60.61
N ASP A 749 44.61 -20.49 -60.44
CA ASP A 749 43.92 -20.17 -59.18
C ASP A 749 44.41 -21.02 -57.98
N ARG A 750 45.02 -22.19 -58.24
CA ARG A 750 45.60 -23.07 -57.21
C ARG A 750 47.04 -22.75 -56.86
N LEU A 751 47.72 -21.89 -57.63
CA LEU A 751 49.15 -21.60 -57.46
C LEU A 751 49.42 -20.37 -56.58
N ASN A 752 48.42 -19.52 -56.34
CA ASN A 752 48.53 -18.28 -55.55
C ASN A 752 47.48 -18.21 -54.43
N ARG A 753 47.38 -19.29 -53.64
CA ARG A 753 46.56 -19.34 -52.44
C ARG A 753 47.47 -19.33 -51.21
N PHE A 754 47.17 -18.45 -50.26
CA PHE A 754 47.86 -18.39 -48.97
C PHE A 754 46.88 -18.81 -47.88
N GLU A 755 47.25 -19.82 -47.08
CA GLU A 755 46.44 -20.31 -45.96
C GLU A 755 47.10 -19.93 -44.63
N TYR A 756 46.28 -19.50 -43.67
CA TYR A 756 46.71 -19.03 -42.35
C TYR A 756 45.86 -19.68 -41.27
N SER A 757 46.48 -19.92 -40.11
CA SER A 757 45.80 -20.23 -38.86
C SER A 757 45.68 -18.96 -38.03
N LEU A 758 44.51 -18.72 -37.46
CA LEU A 758 44.17 -17.59 -36.61
C LEU A 758 43.67 -18.14 -35.27
N SER A 759 44.44 -17.95 -34.20
CA SER A 759 44.17 -18.53 -32.88
C SER A 759 44.36 -17.53 -31.74
N GLY A 760 43.83 -17.82 -30.55
CA GLY A 760 44.04 -16.97 -29.36
C GLY A 760 42.95 -15.91 -29.17
N SER A 761 43.29 -14.78 -28.53
CA SER A 761 42.32 -13.77 -28.08
C SER A 761 41.68 -12.98 -29.24
N TRP A 762 40.41 -12.59 -29.09
CA TRP A 762 39.73 -11.70 -30.06
C TRP A 762 40.41 -10.34 -30.22
N TYR A 763 41.05 -9.84 -29.16
CA TYR A 763 41.66 -8.51 -29.12
C TYR A 763 43.11 -8.50 -29.66
N ASP A 764 43.86 -9.58 -29.47
CA ASP A 764 45.20 -9.79 -30.04
C ASP A 764 45.37 -11.27 -30.46
N PRO A 765 44.96 -11.62 -31.70
CA PRO A 765 45.04 -12.99 -32.17
C PRO A 765 46.43 -13.33 -32.75
N GLU A 766 46.87 -14.54 -32.46
CA GLU A 766 48.06 -15.15 -33.06
C GLU A 766 47.75 -15.60 -34.50
N ILE A 767 48.71 -15.38 -35.40
CA ILE A 767 48.58 -15.66 -36.83
C ILE A 767 49.80 -16.45 -37.29
N GLU A 768 49.59 -17.67 -37.75
CA GLU A 768 50.61 -18.55 -38.31
C GLU A 768 50.30 -18.83 -39.79
N GLN A 769 51.28 -18.68 -40.67
CA GLN A 769 51.11 -19.08 -42.08
C GLN A 769 51.25 -20.59 -42.21
N LEU A 770 50.22 -21.24 -42.74
CA LEU A 770 50.25 -22.68 -43.01
C LEU A 770 51.13 -22.94 -44.25
N ASP A 771 52.05 -23.90 -44.11
CA ASP A 771 53.15 -24.10 -45.06
C ASP A 771 52.61 -24.38 -46.48
N SER A 772 52.83 -23.41 -47.36
CA SER A 772 52.08 -23.30 -48.60
C SER A 772 52.59 -24.34 -49.59
N GLY A 773 51.70 -25.20 -50.10
CA GLY A 773 52.02 -26.31 -51.02
C GLY A 773 52.56 -25.93 -52.41
N GLY A 774 53.05 -24.70 -52.58
CA GLY A 774 53.67 -24.21 -53.80
C GLY A 774 55.11 -24.71 -53.94
N THR A 775 55.39 -25.45 -55.00
CA THR A 775 56.68 -26.10 -55.31
C THR A 775 57.89 -25.14 -55.36
N LEU A 776 57.66 -23.83 -55.42
CA LEU A 776 58.67 -22.78 -55.49
C LEU A 776 59.45 -22.55 -54.18
N SER A 777 58.84 -22.75 -53.01
CA SER A 777 59.53 -22.55 -51.72
C SER A 777 60.67 -23.55 -51.50
N LYS A 778 60.59 -24.74 -52.10
CA LYS A 778 61.64 -25.77 -52.08
C LYS A 778 62.81 -25.49 -53.03
N ILE A 779 62.69 -24.50 -53.93
CA ILE A 779 63.71 -24.17 -54.93
C ILE A 779 64.61 -23.01 -54.46
N LEU A 780 64.16 -22.20 -53.49
CA LEU A 780 64.79 -20.91 -53.14
C LEU A 780 65.38 -20.83 -51.72
N ARG A 781 65.80 -21.95 -51.11
CA ARG A 781 66.63 -21.90 -49.89
C ARG A 781 68.08 -21.53 -50.23
N PRO A 782 68.68 -20.48 -49.65
CA PRO A 782 70.12 -20.24 -49.73
C PRO A 782 70.89 -21.24 -48.87
N LEU A 783 72.14 -21.51 -49.26
CA LEU A 783 73.16 -22.09 -48.39
C LEU A 783 73.80 -20.98 -47.55
N ASP A 784 73.95 -21.24 -46.25
CA ASP A 784 75.00 -20.80 -45.31
C ASP A 784 74.51 -21.24 -43.90
N GLY A 785 75.32 -21.59 -42.91
CA GLY A 785 76.75 -21.43 -42.70
C GLY A 785 76.92 -21.16 -41.20
N GLY A 786 77.27 -22.18 -40.40
CA GLY A 786 77.06 -22.14 -38.94
C GLY A 786 78.17 -21.47 -38.12
N THR A 787 77.86 -21.12 -36.86
CA THR A 787 78.80 -21.01 -35.73
C THR A 787 78.06 -21.16 -34.40
N GLU A 788 78.70 -21.79 -33.41
CA GLU A 788 78.17 -22.00 -32.06
C GLU A 788 78.55 -20.85 -31.11
N HIS A 789 77.79 -20.62 -30.02
CA HIS A 789 78.38 -20.48 -28.66
C HIS A 789 77.36 -20.46 -27.49
N HIS A 790 77.46 -21.50 -26.66
CA HIS A 790 77.42 -21.54 -25.18
C HIS A 790 76.59 -20.55 -24.29
N THR A 791 75.53 -21.12 -23.70
CA THR A 791 75.25 -21.25 -22.23
C THR A 791 75.56 -20.12 -21.21
N GLY A 792 74.56 -19.79 -20.38
CA GLY A 792 74.76 -19.60 -18.92
C GLY A 792 74.02 -18.41 -18.26
N PRO A 793 73.61 -18.48 -16.97
CA PRO A 793 72.30 -17.91 -16.59
C PRO A 793 72.23 -16.97 -15.35
N ALA A 794 71.08 -16.30 -15.23
CA ALA A 794 70.32 -15.91 -14.03
C ALA A 794 70.93 -15.02 -12.91
N ALA A 795 70.19 -13.96 -12.55
CA ALA A 795 70.18 -13.37 -11.20
C ALA A 795 68.85 -12.64 -10.91
N GLN A 796 68.34 -12.77 -9.68
CA GLN A 796 67.21 -12.01 -9.11
C GLN A 796 67.72 -10.73 -8.42
N ALA A 797 66.87 -9.70 -8.26
CA ALA A 797 67.03 -8.69 -7.21
C ALA A 797 65.71 -7.96 -6.89
N ASP A 798 65.50 -7.75 -5.60
CA ASP A 798 64.29 -7.36 -4.89
C ASP A 798 63.70 -5.95 -5.11
N ALA A 799 62.47 -5.82 -4.60
CA ALA A 799 61.71 -4.60 -4.34
C ALA A 799 62.36 -3.59 -3.38
N LEU A 800 61.82 -2.36 -3.34
CA LEU A 800 61.22 -1.68 -2.17
C LEU A 800 60.60 -0.32 -2.60
N PRO A 801 59.76 0.36 -1.77
CA PRO A 801 58.65 1.19 -2.26
C PRO A 801 58.82 2.71 -2.03
N SER A 802 57.81 3.49 -2.46
CA SER A 802 57.60 4.88 -2.05
C SER A 802 56.26 5.09 -1.34
N ASP A 803 56.34 5.62 -0.13
CA ASP A 803 55.24 6.03 0.75
C ASP A 803 54.95 7.53 0.57
N ALA A 804 53.68 7.96 0.71
CA ALA A 804 53.27 9.33 1.06
C ALA A 804 51.74 9.51 1.17
N ALA A 805 51.29 10.03 2.32
CA ALA A 805 49.89 10.42 2.56
C ALA A 805 49.66 11.94 2.43
N LYS A 806 48.39 12.38 2.27
CA LYS A 806 47.68 13.31 3.21
C LYS A 806 46.35 13.91 2.70
N ALA A 807 45.44 14.12 3.67
CA ALA A 807 44.46 15.21 3.88
C ALA A 807 43.66 15.78 2.67
N SER A 808 42.33 15.81 2.66
CA SER A 808 41.38 16.50 3.58
C SER A 808 41.44 18.04 3.52
N THR A 809 40.43 18.68 2.90
CA THR A 809 39.88 19.96 3.39
C THR A 809 38.49 20.30 2.82
N THR A 810 37.62 20.78 3.70
CA THR A 810 36.29 21.38 3.46
C THR A 810 36.39 22.80 2.90
N SER A 811 35.32 23.35 2.30
CA SER A 811 35.07 24.81 2.26
C SER A 811 33.60 25.15 1.98
N ASP A 812 32.94 25.76 2.96
CA ASP A 812 31.71 26.57 2.79
C ASP A 812 32.04 27.94 2.19
N ILE A 813 31.17 28.51 1.34
CA ILE A 813 30.94 29.96 1.26
C ILE A 813 29.46 30.28 0.92
N THR A 814 28.83 31.11 1.76
CA THR A 814 27.75 32.05 1.39
C THR A 814 28.22 33.46 1.83
N PRO A 815 27.75 34.59 1.25
CA PRO A 815 26.73 35.37 1.98
C PRO A 815 25.83 36.37 1.17
N GLY A 816 24.59 36.58 1.66
CA GLY A 816 23.82 37.86 1.62
C GLY A 816 23.15 38.32 0.30
N GLY A 817 22.02 39.07 0.30
CA GLY A 817 21.11 39.51 1.38
C GLY A 817 20.18 40.70 0.98
N SER A 818 19.07 40.95 1.72
CA SER A 818 18.10 42.07 1.59
C SER A 818 17.17 42.12 0.34
N ALA A 819 15.93 42.65 0.36
CA ALA A 819 15.05 43.20 1.41
C ALA A 819 13.55 43.19 0.97
N ALA A 820 12.61 43.44 1.90
CA ALA A 820 11.16 43.67 1.71
C ALA A 820 10.82 45.19 1.88
N PRO A 821 9.57 45.71 2.09
CA PRO A 821 8.20 45.12 2.08
C PRO A 821 7.09 45.99 1.40
N ASN A 822 5.81 45.54 1.40
CA ASN A 822 4.64 46.29 1.95
C ASN A 822 3.24 45.63 1.74
N ASP A 823 2.30 46.03 2.61
CA ASP A 823 0.91 45.57 2.80
C ASP A 823 -0.11 45.96 1.69
N THR A 824 -1.33 45.37 1.72
CA THR A 824 -2.62 46.04 2.11
C THR A 824 -3.78 45.01 2.17
N ALA A 825 -4.83 45.27 2.97
CA ALA A 825 -5.94 44.35 3.31
C ALA A 825 -7.33 44.78 2.78
N ALA A 826 -8.35 43.89 2.92
CA ALA A 826 -9.71 44.14 3.50
C ALA A 826 -10.94 43.51 2.78
N GLN A 827 -11.80 42.81 3.57
CA GLN A 827 -13.30 42.83 3.60
C GLN A 827 -14.14 42.48 2.33
N ALA A 828 -15.44 42.11 2.36
CA ALA A 828 -16.39 41.45 3.31
C ALA A 828 -17.77 41.23 2.59
N ALA A 829 -18.79 40.67 3.29
CA ALA A 829 -20.21 40.43 2.88
C ALA A 829 -20.46 39.21 1.92
N VAL A 830 -21.37 38.24 2.14
CA VAL A 830 -22.76 38.13 2.68
C VAL A 830 -23.85 38.20 1.59
N GLU A 831 -24.52 37.07 1.30
CA GLU A 831 -26.00 36.97 1.19
C GLU A 831 -26.54 35.51 1.09
N LYS A 832 -27.82 35.31 1.43
CA LYS A 832 -28.64 34.08 1.37
C LYS A 832 -30.07 34.53 0.99
N PRO A 833 -30.85 33.85 0.12
CA PRO A 833 -31.67 32.67 0.49
C PRO A 833 -31.72 31.63 -0.69
N ALA A 834 -32.62 30.65 -0.88
CA ALA A 834 -33.80 30.14 -0.15
C ALA A 834 -34.05 28.63 -0.50
N GLY A 835 -35.11 28.02 0.05
CA GLY A 835 -35.75 26.77 -0.42
C GLY A 835 -37.17 26.67 0.17
N PRO A 836 -37.90 25.52 0.12
CA PRO A 836 -37.75 24.30 -0.68
C PRO A 836 -39.04 24.01 -1.53
N PRO A 837 -39.36 22.75 -1.93
CA PRO A 837 -40.23 21.93 -1.05
C PRO A 837 -39.85 20.43 -0.97
N ALA A 838 -40.54 19.71 -0.09
CA ALA A 838 -40.19 18.36 0.38
C ALA A 838 -40.72 17.21 -0.49
N GLU A 839 -40.04 16.06 -0.42
CA GLU A 839 -40.59 14.74 -0.77
C GLU A 839 -40.24 13.70 0.32
N LYS A 840 -40.97 12.58 0.34
CA LYS A 840 -41.22 11.77 1.54
C LYS A 840 -40.06 10.83 1.91
N ALA A 841 -39.75 10.77 3.20
CA ALA A 841 -38.84 9.77 3.76
C ALA A 841 -39.46 8.36 3.66
N GLY A 842 -38.77 7.47 2.94
CA GLY A 842 -38.96 6.03 3.05
C GLY A 842 -38.11 5.47 4.18
N ASP A 843 -38.63 4.44 4.85
CA ASP A 843 -37.95 3.70 5.91
C ASP A 843 -36.66 3.03 5.38
N THR A 844 -35.49 3.43 5.87
CA THR A 844 -34.19 2.85 5.51
C THR A 844 -33.27 2.74 6.72
N GLY A 845 -32.93 1.49 7.06
CA GLY A 845 -32.32 1.09 8.32
C GLY A 845 -30.89 1.56 8.62
N ASN A 846 -30.41 1.11 9.78
CA ASN A 846 -29.13 1.43 10.41
C ASN A 846 -27.92 1.42 9.43
N PRO A 847 -27.16 2.52 9.28
CA PRO A 847 -26.02 2.60 8.34
C PRO A 847 -24.79 1.81 8.79
N LEU A 848 -24.65 1.49 10.09
CA LEU A 848 -23.64 0.52 10.55
C LEU A 848 -23.83 -0.80 9.80
N ARG A 849 -25.09 -1.20 9.56
CA ARG A 849 -25.41 -2.39 8.76
C ARG A 849 -24.94 -2.27 7.31
N GLY A 850 -24.83 -1.06 6.74
CA GLY A 850 -24.29 -0.86 5.39
C GLY A 850 -22.78 -1.11 5.31
N LEU A 851 -22.01 -0.52 6.23
CA LEU A 851 -20.56 -0.75 6.32
C LEU A 851 -20.25 -2.18 6.78
N ILE A 852 -21.03 -2.71 7.71
CA ILE A 852 -20.90 -4.08 8.21
C ILE A 852 -21.34 -5.10 7.14
N ASP A 853 -22.39 -4.86 6.33
CA ASP A 853 -22.74 -5.74 5.22
C ASP A 853 -21.71 -5.64 4.08
N PHE A 854 -21.07 -4.48 3.88
CA PHE A 854 -19.93 -4.33 2.96
C PHE A 854 -18.71 -5.16 3.42
N LEU A 855 -18.45 -5.23 4.74
CA LEU A 855 -17.35 -6.00 5.33
C LEU A 855 -17.69 -7.49 5.58
N LYS A 856 -18.96 -7.87 5.79
CA LYS A 856 -19.41 -9.24 6.09
C LYS A 856 -19.82 -10.05 4.86
N LYS A 857 -20.07 -9.45 3.69
CA LYS A 857 -20.40 -10.18 2.45
C LYS A 857 -19.26 -11.05 1.88
N GLY A 858 -18.12 -11.13 2.56
CA GLY A 858 -17.02 -12.04 2.23
C GLY A 858 -17.24 -13.51 2.59
N GLU A 859 -18.20 -13.85 3.47
CA GLU A 859 -18.45 -15.25 3.87
C GLU A 859 -19.93 -15.64 3.80
N THR A 860 -20.28 -16.45 2.79
CA THR A 860 -21.14 -17.66 2.82
C THR A 860 -21.80 -17.88 1.45
N GLN A 861 -21.34 -18.91 0.73
CA GLN A 861 -22.11 -19.52 -0.35
C GLN A 861 -22.01 -21.04 -0.22
N ASP A 862 -22.76 -21.59 0.74
CA ASP A 862 -22.94 -23.05 0.83
C ASP A 862 -24.00 -23.53 -0.18
N SER A 863 -23.82 -24.77 -0.58
CA SER A 863 -24.37 -25.49 -1.71
C SER A 863 -25.87 -25.82 -1.60
N GLY A 864 -26.69 -25.00 -2.23
CA GLY A 864 -28.11 -25.30 -2.45
C GLY A 864 -28.36 -26.28 -3.60
N VAL A 865 -28.35 -27.59 -3.34
CA VAL A 865 -28.84 -28.60 -4.30
C VAL A 865 -30.37 -28.62 -4.29
N PRO A 866 -31.05 -28.51 -5.45
CA PRO A 866 -32.52 -28.50 -5.50
C PRO A 866 -33.07 -29.93 -5.41
N ASN A 867 -34.17 -30.11 -4.67
CA ASN A 867 -34.98 -31.33 -4.75
C ASN A 867 -36.45 -31.00 -5.00
N ALA A 868 -37.07 -31.79 -5.88
CA ALA A 868 -38.42 -31.58 -6.41
C ALA A 868 -39.51 -32.14 -5.46
N PRO A 869 -40.81 -31.84 -5.67
CA PRO A 869 -41.82 -31.98 -4.63
C PRO A 869 -42.48 -33.36 -4.57
N ASN A 870 -42.96 -33.72 -3.36
CA ASN A 870 -44.18 -34.48 -3.08
C ASN A 870 -44.57 -34.32 -1.62
#